data_AF-A0A1F2QMV8-F1
#
_entry.id   AF-A0A1F2QMV8-F1
#
_cell.length_a   1.000
_cell.length_b   1.000
_cell.length_c   1.000
_cell.angle_alpha   90.00
_cell.angle_beta   90.00
_cell.angle_gamma   90.00
#
_symmetry.space_group_name_H-M   'P 1'
#
loop_
_entity.id
_entity.type
_entity.pdbx_description
1 polymer ?
#
loop_
_entity_poly.entity_id
_entity_poly.type
_entity_poly.pdbx_seq_one_letter_code
_entity_poly.pdbx_strand_id
1 'polypeptide(L)'
;MADIEKHLEKAEKYVSKGKLLDAVQEYAAAYKLAPQNLDYLRSMGDLSAKGGKSEQALGYYGELFDKYCEKNDATRAVPLFRKSLQGVPQPPERVARLGLLLQRSRKNDEAAEAFRSALELFQKAGNAAGTLDALQRLAEIETENADTHIKLGEQATKQGKADIAAKAFLRAGQLLRPENPDRALEFLSRAYELAPERSTALSLAQSHVDRGHHKQAADLLMPLYAESEQDQAVLDTLSTALLAEKRLAEAEEVITTRYKASPDGYERMFELADIYCKEKKAEKAVEVLRRVKENLAAAKRQKEFIEKLEVVFKANDSLAPLAEFAASTFNEANQEGRYGMVLGKLFEMYCQGTEFARAADALERLIDIDPYDFANPKRLEALQGKIDEVRFRAVASRITSGATVTGQASVFAKSDEKVEEAAAAPAGPAQAQAVLEDLIVQAEIFVQYSLKAKAIEKLQKIHQMFPAEGSRNERLYKLFELSGYMPPGVTPPPPGGAPAEAAAAAAAPPPPATGGETVSDLAKISEITHVLYRQGTAKTVLHTAVSELGKYLKASRCLGALGRPGSPPSTAVEFCSPGVPQSPGPTVLKLLGLLGQQRLDPENGLVMDVNLTPDLKQVGSQSVLAMPLIDKEKQEPVGLIVLSQADRVRQWRPNEVYLLRAIADQAETAITNTKLRSLMKTFSVADASTGLLGRSSYLDCVVGEVSRAKTQGTPLVVALFELDKGNALMRQVGEGPMQKFMQQCGDAVLSTVRQNDLAIRYSATSLAVVLGDTTAQKVQPVVEKLRKQLAALKLPEGKDSLTFSAGVSEAAVRPDYDPLDIVTDVINRAEISLEEARKKGNAVVVR
;
A
#
# COMPACT_ATOMS: atom_id res chain seq x y z
N MET A 1 -63.56 23.22 -56.63
CA MET A 1 -62.82 22.35 -57.58
C MET A 1 -62.92 22.94 -58.98
N ALA A 2 -64.10 22.98 -59.60
CA ALA A 2 -64.28 23.52 -60.96
C ALA A 2 -63.77 24.97 -61.19
N ASP A 3 -63.99 25.89 -60.25
CA ASP A 3 -63.49 27.27 -60.39
C ASP A 3 -61.97 27.39 -60.22
N ILE A 4 -61.34 26.50 -59.43
CA ILE A 4 -59.88 26.46 -59.26
C ILE A 4 -59.22 25.97 -60.54
N GLU A 5 -59.71 24.85 -61.10
CA GLU A 5 -59.22 24.29 -62.36
C GLU A 5 -59.33 25.30 -63.50
N LYS A 6 -60.44 26.04 -63.59
CA LYS A 6 -60.63 27.11 -64.57
C LYS A 6 -59.60 28.23 -64.46
N HIS A 7 -59.23 28.64 -63.25
CA HIS A 7 -58.17 29.63 -63.04
C HIS A 7 -56.78 29.06 -63.41
N LEU A 8 -56.50 27.79 -63.11
CA LEU A 8 -55.23 27.13 -63.45
C LEU A 8 -55.05 26.97 -64.97
N GLU A 9 -56.08 26.50 -65.69
CA GLU A 9 -56.04 26.38 -67.16
C GLU A 9 -55.77 27.73 -67.84
N LYS A 10 -56.40 28.80 -67.33
CA LYS A 10 -56.14 30.17 -67.80
C LYS A 10 -54.72 30.60 -67.49
N ALA A 11 -54.22 30.33 -66.29
CA ALA A 11 -52.85 30.67 -65.89
C ALA A 11 -51.83 29.98 -66.81
N GLU A 12 -51.97 28.69 -67.09
CA GLU A 12 -51.10 27.94 -68.01
C GLU A 12 -51.16 28.48 -69.45
N LYS A 13 -52.36 28.85 -69.91
CA LYS A 13 -52.54 29.51 -71.22
C LYS A 13 -51.86 30.88 -71.28
N TYR A 14 -51.82 31.63 -70.18
CA TYR A 14 -51.08 32.88 -70.12
C TYR A 14 -49.56 32.67 -70.06
N VAL A 15 -49.09 31.65 -69.32
CA VAL A 15 -47.67 31.27 -69.29
C VAL A 15 -47.16 30.87 -70.69
N SER A 16 -47.89 30.01 -71.41
CA SER A 16 -47.52 29.58 -72.77
C SER A 16 -47.51 30.73 -73.79
N LYS A 17 -48.26 31.81 -73.52
CA LYS A 17 -48.29 33.03 -74.34
C LYS A 17 -47.29 34.09 -73.89
N GLY A 18 -46.44 33.81 -72.90
CA GLY A 18 -45.48 34.77 -72.34
C GLY A 18 -46.11 35.90 -71.52
N LYS A 19 -47.41 35.85 -71.23
CA LYS A 19 -48.15 36.84 -70.42
C LYS A 19 -48.01 36.53 -68.94
N LEU A 20 -46.79 36.66 -68.41
CA LEU A 20 -46.42 36.16 -67.09
C LEU A 20 -47.20 36.83 -65.94
N LEU A 21 -47.45 38.15 -66.01
CA LEU A 21 -48.17 38.87 -64.95
C LEU A 21 -49.68 38.58 -64.93
N ASP A 22 -50.28 38.35 -66.11
CA ASP A 22 -51.68 37.91 -66.20
C ASP A 22 -51.83 36.51 -65.59
N ALA A 23 -50.84 35.62 -65.81
CA ALA A 23 -50.80 34.31 -65.16
C ALA A 23 -50.70 34.41 -63.63
N VAL A 24 -49.92 35.35 -63.10
CA VAL A 24 -49.82 35.60 -61.64
C VAL A 24 -51.19 35.98 -61.05
N GLN A 25 -52.00 36.79 -61.75
CA GLN A 25 -53.34 37.15 -61.27
C GLN A 25 -54.29 35.96 -61.18
N GLU A 26 -54.25 35.06 -62.17
CA GLU A 26 -55.06 33.85 -62.18
C GLU A 26 -54.60 32.85 -61.09
N TYR A 27 -53.28 32.71 -60.87
CA TYR A 27 -52.76 31.94 -59.73
C TYR A 27 -53.13 32.57 -58.38
N ALA A 28 -53.17 33.90 -58.27
CA ALA A 28 -53.62 34.57 -57.04
C ALA A 28 -55.12 34.34 -56.78
N ALA A 29 -55.95 34.31 -57.83
CA ALA A 29 -57.36 33.94 -57.72
C ALA A 29 -57.53 32.49 -57.26
N ALA A 30 -56.76 31.55 -57.82
CA ALA A 30 -56.72 30.15 -57.37
C ALA A 30 -56.24 30.02 -55.91
N TYR A 31 -55.22 30.79 -55.51
CA TYR A 31 -54.70 30.79 -54.13
C TYR A 31 -55.73 31.28 -53.11
N LYS A 32 -56.53 32.32 -53.44
CA LYS A 32 -57.62 32.79 -52.58
C LYS A 32 -58.67 31.70 -52.31
N LEU A 33 -58.94 30.83 -53.30
CA LEU A 33 -59.90 29.73 -53.17
C LEU A 33 -59.30 28.51 -52.46
N ALA A 34 -57.98 28.33 -52.49
CA ALA A 34 -57.27 27.21 -51.87
C ALA A 34 -55.94 27.66 -51.21
N PRO A 35 -56.00 28.38 -50.08
CA PRO A 35 -54.82 29.00 -49.45
C PRO A 35 -53.82 28.00 -48.85
N GLN A 36 -54.21 26.73 -48.72
CA GLN A 36 -53.35 25.66 -48.22
C GLN A 36 -52.37 25.12 -49.27
N ASN A 37 -52.63 25.38 -50.56
CA ASN A 37 -51.78 24.92 -51.64
C ASN A 37 -50.64 25.91 -51.90
N LEU A 38 -49.46 25.57 -51.38
CA LEU A 38 -48.27 26.42 -51.42
C LEU A 38 -47.60 26.46 -52.81
N ASP A 39 -47.94 25.55 -53.71
CA ASP A 39 -47.40 25.54 -55.08
C ASP A 39 -47.89 26.75 -55.88
N TYR A 40 -49.07 27.30 -55.55
CA TYR A 40 -49.57 28.53 -56.17
C TYR A 40 -48.70 29.73 -55.76
N LEU A 41 -48.35 29.85 -54.48
CA LEU A 41 -47.42 30.88 -53.99
C LEU A 41 -46.04 30.77 -54.65
N ARG A 42 -45.53 29.55 -54.81
CA ARG A 42 -44.27 29.30 -55.52
C ARG A 42 -44.35 29.75 -56.99
N SER A 43 -45.40 29.35 -57.69
CA SER A 43 -45.63 29.73 -59.09
C SER A 43 -45.76 31.24 -59.26
N MET A 44 -46.47 31.91 -58.35
CA MET A 44 -46.57 33.38 -58.35
C MET A 44 -45.21 34.05 -58.16
N GLY A 45 -44.39 33.58 -57.20
CA GLY A 45 -43.02 34.08 -57.00
C GLY A 45 -42.13 33.90 -58.23
N ASP A 46 -42.09 32.69 -58.79
CA ASP A 46 -41.25 32.35 -59.96
C ASP A 46 -41.66 33.12 -61.23
N LEU A 47 -42.97 33.30 -61.45
CA LEU A 47 -43.49 34.05 -62.60
C LEU A 47 -43.31 35.56 -62.43
N SER A 48 -43.50 36.11 -61.23
CA SER A 48 -43.22 37.53 -60.94
C SER A 48 -41.74 37.86 -61.10
N ALA A 49 -40.83 36.96 -60.68
CA ALA A 49 -39.39 37.13 -60.86
C ALA A 49 -39.01 37.13 -62.35
N LYS A 50 -39.52 36.17 -63.13
CA LYS A 50 -39.30 36.10 -64.59
C LYS A 50 -39.92 37.29 -65.33
N GLY A 51 -41.03 37.83 -64.83
CA GLY A 51 -41.71 39.01 -65.37
C GLY A 51 -41.08 40.36 -64.98
N GLY A 52 -39.93 40.36 -64.29
CA GLY A 52 -39.21 41.59 -63.90
C GLY A 52 -39.84 42.36 -62.74
N LYS A 53 -40.81 41.76 -62.01
CA LYS A 53 -41.45 42.35 -60.83
C LYS A 53 -40.80 41.82 -59.54
N SER A 54 -39.56 42.24 -59.30
CA SER A 54 -38.73 41.74 -58.20
C SER A 54 -39.34 41.94 -56.80
N GLU A 55 -39.92 43.11 -56.50
CA GLU A 55 -40.56 43.36 -55.19
C GLU A 55 -41.77 42.45 -54.95
N GLN A 56 -42.58 42.23 -55.98
CA GLN A 56 -43.75 41.35 -55.89
C GLN A 56 -43.33 39.89 -55.70
N ALA A 57 -42.27 39.46 -56.40
CA ALA A 57 -41.70 38.14 -56.24
C ALA A 57 -41.17 37.90 -54.81
N LEU A 58 -40.47 38.89 -54.23
CA LEU A 58 -39.98 38.84 -52.85
C LEU A 58 -41.13 38.75 -51.84
N GLY A 59 -42.24 39.44 -52.08
CA GLY A 59 -43.46 39.31 -51.28
C GLY A 59 -43.99 37.88 -51.23
N TYR A 60 -44.16 37.24 -52.38
CA TYR A 60 -44.64 35.85 -52.46
C TYR A 60 -43.64 34.84 -51.90
N TYR A 61 -42.34 35.00 -52.15
CA TYR A 61 -41.32 34.13 -51.55
C TYR A 61 -41.25 34.29 -50.03
N GLY A 62 -41.46 35.50 -49.51
CA GLY A 62 -41.55 35.77 -48.08
C GLY A 62 -42.74 35.05 -47.44
N GLU A 63 -43.93 35.18 -48.03
CA GLU A 63 -45.14 34.49 -47.54
C GLU A 63 -45.00 32.97 -47.62
N LEU A 64 -44.44 32.45 -48.72
CA LEU A 64 -44.16 31.03 -48.89
C LEU A 64 -43.18 30.51 -47.83
N PHE A 65 -42.11 31.27 -47.55
CA PHE A 65 -41.17 30.95 -46.49
C PHE A 65 -41.87 30.89 -45.12
N ASP A 66 -42.67 31.91 -44.79
CA ASP A 66 -43.42 31.98 -43.54
C ASP A 66 -44.34 30.75 -43.36
N LYS A 67 -45.01 30.33 -44.44
CA LYS A 67 -45.84 29.11 -44.47
C LYS A 67 -45.04 27.82 -44.28
N TYR A 68 -43.83 27.73 -44.83
CA TYR A 68 -42.97 26.58 -44.56
C TYR A 68 -42.45 26.55 -43.12
N CYS A 69 -42.14 27.71 -42.53
CA CYS A 69 -41.80 27.81 -41.12
C CYS A 69 -42.95 27.39 -40.20
N GLU A 70 -44.19 27.79 -40.49
CA GLU A 70 -45.39 27.34 -39.76
C GLU A 70 -45.53 25.81 -39.77
N LYS A 71 -45.19 25.16 -40.89
CA LYS A 71 -45.17 23.70 -41.05
C LYS A 71 -43.89 23.03 -40.53
N ASN A 72 -42.97 23.80 -39.96
CA ASN A 72 -41.66 23.35 -39.49
C ASN A 72 -40.82 22.62 -40.57
N ASP A 73 -40.98 23.01 -41.84
CA ASP A 73 -40.31 22.37 -42.98
C ASP A 73 -38.99 23.06 -43.34
N ALA A 74 -37.94 22.67 -42.64
CA ALA A 74 -36.59 23.18 -42.86
C ALA A 74 -36.04 22.87 -44.25
N THR A 75 -36.45 21.74 -44.85
CA THR A 75 -35.90 21.26 -46.12
C THR A 75 -36.30 22.16 -47.29
N ARG A 76 -37.48 22.77 -47.22
CA ARG A 76 -37.97 23.72 -48.24
C ARG A 76 -37.75 25.18 -47.85
N ALA A 77 -37.92 25.53 -46.57
CA ALA A 77 -37.79 26.91 -46.10
C ALA A 77 -36.36 27.45 -46.21
N VAL A 78 -35.35 26.72 -45.72
CA VAL A 78 -33.97 27.23 -45.66
C VAL A 78 -33.38 27.47 -47.05
N PRO A 79 -33.51 26.56 -48.03
CA PRO A 79 -33.04 26.82 -49.39
C PRO A 79 -33.79 27.97 -50.07
N LEU A 80 -35.11 28.09 -49.84
CA LEU A 80 -35.90 29.21 -50.36
C LEU A 80 -35.39 30.55 -49.81
N PHE A 81 -35.12 30.62 -48.51
CA PHE A 81 -34.59 31.82 -47.88
C PHE A 81 -33.21 32.18 -48.44
N ARG A 82 -32.27 31.22 -48.48
CA ARG A 82 -30.91 31.44 -48.98
C ARG A 82 -30.88 31.88 -50.45
N LYS A 83 -31.73 31.29 -51.29
CA LYS A 83 -31.73 31.57 -52.72
C LYS A 83 -32.44 32.87 -53.07
N SER A 84 -33.55 33.17 -52.40
CA SER A 84 -34.49 34.18 -52.87
C SER A 84 -34.68 35.36 -51.92
N LEU A 85 -34.30 35.23 -50.64
CA LEU A 85 -34.54 36.26 -49.61
C LEU A 85 -33.25 36.77 -48.96
N GLN A 86 -32.14 36.02 -49.05
CA GLN A 86 -30.84 36.40 -48.51
C GLN A 86 -30.25 37.62 -49.26
N GLY A 87 -29.63 38.54 -48.52
CA GLY A 87 -29.04 39.76 -49.07
C GLY A 87 -30.04 40.90 -49.34
N VAL A 88 -31.34 40.63 -49.18
CA VAL A 88 -32.41 41.64 -49.25
C VAL A 88 -32.89 41.98 -47.83
N PRO A 89 -33.22 43.25 -47.50
CA PRO A 89 -33.81 43.59 -46.21
C PRO A 89 -35.06 42.75 -45.91
N GLN A 90 -35.05 42.02 -44.79
CA GLN A 90 -36.17 41.20 -44.33
C GLN A 90 -36.75 41.76 -43.03
N PRO A 91 -38.06 41.56 -42.79
CA PRO A 91 -38.65 41.89 -41.51
C PRO A 91 -38.04 41.03 -40.39
N PRO A 92 -37.84 41.59 -39.19
CA PRO A 92 -37.13 40.91 -38.11
C PRO A 92 -37.81 39.59 -37.69
N GLU A 93 -39.14 39.51 -37.75
CA GLU A 93 -39.90 38.30 -37.41
C GLU A 93 -39.55 37.13 -38.34
N ARG A 94 -39.30 37.40 -39.62
CA ARG A 94 -38.95 36.36 -40.60
C ARG A 94 -37.55 35.83 -40.36
N VAL A 95 -36.61 36.71 -40.05
CA VAL A 95 -35.23 36.32 -39.69
C VAL A 95 -35.24 35.49 -38.39
N ALA A 96 -36.07 35.86 -37.40
CA ALA A 96 -36.24 35.08 -36.18
C ALA A 96 -36.84 33.69 -36.44
N ARG A 97 -37.85 33.57 -37.33
CA ARG A 97 -38.43 32.29 -37.76
C ARG A 97 -37.40 31.39 -38.44
N LEU A 98 -36.49 31.96 -39.24
CA LEU A 98 -35.36 31.23 -39.81
C LEU A 98 -34.47 30.66 -38.70
N GLY A 99 -34.09 31.50 -37.71
CA GLY A 99 -33.29 31.08 -36.56
C GLY A 99 -33.94 29.91 -35.80
N LEU A 100 -35.25 30.00 -35.50
CA LEU A 100 -35.98 28.93 -34.81
C LEU A 100 -35.97 27.60 -35.59
N LEU A 101 -36.15 27.68 -36.90
CA LEU A 101 -36.16 26.50 -37.77
C LEU A 101 -34.77 25.84 -37.83
N LEU A 102 -33.70 26.65 -37.90
CA LEU A 102 -32.32 26.19 -37.86
C LEU A 102 -31.97 25.56 -36.51
N GLN A 103 -32.39 26.18 -35.40
CA GLN A 103 -32.21 25.67 -34.04
C GLN A 103 -32.87 24.29 -33.87
N ARG A 104 -34.13 24.13 -34.31
CA ARG A 104 -34.83 22.83 -34.31
C ARG A 104 -34.15 21.78 -35.17
N SER A 105 -33.50 22.21 -36.24
CA SER A 105 -32.70 21.36 -37.12
C SER A 105 -31.29 21.08 -36.57
N ARG A 106 -30.99 21.49 -35.34
CA ARG A 106 -29.68 21.38 -34.66
C ARG A 106 -28.53 22.09 -35.38
N LYS A 107 -28.84 23.09 -36.20
CA LYS A 107 -27.84 23.96 -36.88
C LYS A 107 -27.59 25.21 -36.04
N ASN A 108 -26.99 25.01 -34.86
CA ASN A 108 -26.91 26.04 -33.82
C ASN A 108 -26.09 27.26 -34.24
N ASP A 109 -24.99 27.10 -34.98
CA ASP A 109 -24.17 28.24 -35.42
C ASP A 109 -24.94 29.17 -36.37
N GLU A 110 -25.58 28.59 -37.39
CA GLU A 110 -26.41 29.35 -38.32
C GLU A 110 -27.65 29.95 -37.63
N ALA A 111 -28.21 29.25 -36.64
CA ALA A 111 -29.32 29.76 -35.85
C ALA A 111 -28.90 30.96 -35.00
N ALA A 112 -27.72 30.92 -34.37
CA ALA A 112 -27.17 32.02 -33.61
C ALA A 112 -26.94 33.25 -34.50
N GLU A 113 -26.37 33.08 -35.69
CA GLU A 113 -26.23 34.16 -36.67
C GLU A 113 -27.58 34.78 -37.05
N ALA A 114 -28.58 33.95 -37.34
CA ALA A 114 -29.92 34.41 -37.65
C ALA A 114 -30.55 35.18 -36.46
N PHE A 115 -30.40 34.69 -35.23
CA PHE A 115 -30.92 35.40 -34.05
C PHE A 115 -30.16 36.70 -33.76
N ARG A 116 -28.84 36.78 -33.98
CA ARG A 116 -28.08 38.05 -33.88
C ARG A 116 -28.56 39.07 -34.92
N SER A 117 -28.78 38.62 -36.16
CA SER A 117 -29.34 39.50 -37.21
C SER A 117 -30.76 39.97 -36.86
N ALA A 118 -31.63 39.07 -36.39
CA ALA A 118 -32.97 39.43 -35.95
C ALA A 118 -32.93 40.41 -34.76
N LEU A 119 -32.02 40.21 -33.81
CA LEU A 119 -31.82 41.07 -32.66
C LEU A 119 -31.51 42.52 -33.07
N GLU A 120 -30.55 42.72 -33.98
CA GLU A 120 -30.20 44.06 -34.47
C GLU A 120 -31.39 44.74 -35.16
N LEU A 121 -32.16 43.97 -35.94
CA LEU A 121 -33.34 44.50 -36.63
C LEU A 121 -34.47 44.86 -35.65
N PHE A 122 -34.72 44.04 -34.62
CA PHE A 122 -35.70 44.36 -33.58
C PHE A 122 -35.31 45.59 -32.77
N GLN A 123 -34.02 45.76 -32.47
CA GLN A 123 -33.51 46.95 -31.78
C GLN A 123 -33.70 48.22 -32.61
N LYS A 124 -33.36 48.17 -33.91
CA LYS A 124 -33.59 49.29 -34.84
C LYS A 124 -35.07 49.64 -34.98
N ALA A 125 -35.95 48.64 -34.91
CA ALA A 125 -37.39 48.82 -34.96
C ALA A 125 -38.00 49.28 -33.62
N GLY A 126 -37.23 49.38 -32.54
CA GLY A 126 -37.74 49.68 -31.19
C GLY A 126 -38.65 48.59 -30.62
N ASN A 127 -38.65 47.38 -31.20
CA ASN A 127 -39.49 46.28 -30.74
C ASN A 127 -38.83 45.58 -29.55
N ALA A 128 -39.19 46.03 -28.35
CA ALA A 128 -38.65 45.50 -27.10
C ALA A 128 -38.96 43.99 -26.91
N ALA A 129 -40.18 43.55 -27.25
CA ALA A 129 -40.59 42.16 -27.08
C ALA A 129 -39.80 41.21 -27.99
N GLY A 130 -39.64 41.55 -29.28
CA GLY A 130 -38.84 40.79 -30.23
C GLY A 130 -37.34 40.79 -29.88
N THR A 131 -36.82 41.91 -29.39
CA THR A 131 -35.43 42.02 -28.88
C THR A 131 -35.19 41.03 -27.75
N LEU A 132 -36.12 40.93 -26.81
CA LEU A 132 -36.01 40.01 -25.68
C LEU A 132 -36.10 38.55 -26.13
N ASP A 133 -37.06 38.19 -26.98
CA ASP A 133 -37.21 36.81 -27.48
C ASP A 133 -35.96 36.36 -28.26
N ALA A 134 -35.43 37.22 -29.14
CA ALA A 134 -34.19 36.94 -29.87
C ALA A 134 -32.99 36.73 -28.92
N LEU A 135 -32.87 37.55 -27.87
CA LEU A 135 -31.83 37.38 -26.84
C LEU A 135 -31.99 36.09 -26.04
N GLN A 136 -33.22 35.70 -25.69
CA GLN A 136 -33.49 34.43 -24.99
C GLN A 136 -33.06 33.24 -25.86
N ARG A 137 -33.45 33.23 -27.14
CA ARG A 137 -33.05 32.18 -28.09
C ARG A 137 -31.54 32.13 -28.29
N LEU A 138 -30.89 33.29 -28.35
CA LEU A 138 -29.44 33.36 -28.48
C LEU A 138 -28.75 32.83 -27.21
N ALA A 139 -29.25 33.16 -26.03
CA ALA A 139 -28.73 32.67 -24.74
C ALA A 139 -28.95 31.15 -24.54
N GLU A 140 -30.01 30.58 -25.11
CA GLU A 140 -30.25 29.13 -25.15
C GLU A 140 -29.22 28.39 -26.02
N ILE A 141 -28.71 29.03 -27.07
CA ILE A 141 -27.69 28.45 -27.97
C ILE A 141 -26.29 28.70 -27.44
N GLU A 142 -25.99 29.93 -27.03
CA GLU A 142 -24.70 30.38 -26.53
C GLU A 142 -24.63 30.21 -25.00
N THR A 143 -24.73 28.97 -24.54
CA THR A 143 -24.82 28.66 -23.09
C THR A 143 -23.58 29.07 -22.28
N GLU A 144 -22.45 29.30 -22.94
CA GLU A 144 -21.15 29.66 -22.35
C GLU A 144 -20.73 31.11 -22.62
N ASN A 145 -21.56 31.91 -23.30
CA ASN A 145 -21.23 33.30 -23.59
C ASN A 145 -21.82 34.26 -22.54
N ALA A 146 -20.98 34.72 -21.61
CA ALA A 146 -21.41 35.63 -20.53
C ALA A 146 -22.04 36.93 -21.05
N ASP A 147 -21.50 37.54 -22.11
CA ASP A 147 -21.98 38.82 -22.64
C ASP A 147 -23.41 38.72 -23.19
N THR A 148 -23.76 37.57 -23.78
CA THR A 148 -25.13 37.32 -24.27
C THR A 148 -26.13 37.24 -23.10
N HIS A 149 -25.75 36.55 -22.01
CA HIS A 149 -26.56 36.49 -20.79
C HIS A 149 -26.68 37.87 -20.09
N ILE A 150 -25.62 38.68 -20.08
CA ILE A 150 -25.66 40.06 -19.55
C ILE A 150 -26.66 40.91 -20.33
N LYS A 151 -26.55 40.92 -21.67
CA LYS A 151 -27.47 41.67 -22.55
C LYS A 151 -28.92 41.24 -22.36
N LEU A 152 -29.16 39.94 -22.22
CA LEU A 152 -30.48 39.41 -21.89
C LEU A 152 -30.99 39.94 -20.55
N GLY A 153 -30.16 39.90 -19.50
CA GLY A 153 -30.51 40.38 -18.17
C GLY A 153 -30.85 41.88 -18.15
N GLU A 154 -30.04 42.71 -18.81
CA GLU A 154 -30.28 44.15 -18.93
C GLU A 154 -31.57 44.46 -19.67
N GLN A 155 -31.82 43.78 -20.79
CA GLN A 155 -33.03 43.97 -21.57
C GLN A 155 -34.28 43.51 -20.81
N ALA A 156 -34.20 42.38 -20.09
CA ALA A 156 -35.28 41.88 -19.25
C ALA A 156 -35.57 42.84 -18.08
N THR A 157 -34.54 43.42 -17.46
CA THR A 157 -34.67 44.44 -16.40
C THR A 157 -35.41 45.67 -16.89
N LYS A 158 -35.03 46.20 -18.06
CA LYS A 158 -35.70 47.36 -18.70
C LYS A 158 -37.19 47.10 -18.98
N GLN A 159 -37.58 45.84 -19.16
CA GLN A 159 -38.96 45.43 -19.41
C GLN A 159 -39.72 44.98 -18.15
N GLY A 160 -39.12 45.11 -16.97
CA GLY A 160 -39.74 44.68 -15.70
C GLY A 160 -39.91 43.17 -15.56
N LYS A 161 -39.17 42.36 -16.35
CA LYS A 161 -39.25 40.89 -16.29
C LYS A 161 -38.18 40.34 -15.34
N ALA A 162 -38.43 40.47 -14.04
CA ALA A 162 -37.49 40.12 -12.98
C ALA A 162 -36.97 38.66 -13.06
N ASP A 163 -37.85 37.67 -13.26
CA ASP A 163 -37.46 36.25 -13.30
C ASP A 163 -36.47 35.93 -14.42
N ILE A 164 -36.67 36.51 -15.61
CA ILE A 164 -35.79 36.32 -16.76
C ILE A 164 -34.46 37.04 -16.51
N ALA A 165 -34.52 38.25 -15.96
CA ALA A 165 -33.34 39.03 -15.63
C ALA A 165 -32.46 38.32 -14.58
N ALA A 166 -33.07 37.81 -13.51
CA ALA A 166 -32.37 37.09 -12.45
C ALA A 166 -31.67 35.84 -12.97
N LYS A 167 -32.35 35.01 -13.77
CA LYS A 167 -31.76 33.80 -14.37
C LYS A 167 -30.61 34.12 -15.32
N ALA A 168 -30.75 35.17 -16.13
CA ALA A 168 -29.72 35.59 -17.06
C ALA A 168 -28.48 36.13 -16.33
N PHE A 169 -28.65 37.01 -15.34
CA PHE A 169 -27.53 37.51 -14.54
C PHE A 169 -26.86 36.42 -13.69
N LEU A 170 -27.65 35.47 -13.16
CA LEU A 170 -27.11 34.31 -12.46
C LEU A 170 -26.17 33.50 -13.37
N ARG A 171 -26.60 33.20 -14.60
CA ARG A 171 -25.78 32.45 -15.56
C ARG A 171 -24.54 33.25 -15.98
N ALA A 172 -24.69 34.54 -16.27
CA ALA A 172 -23.56 35.42 -16.57
C ALA A 172 -22.52 35.43 -15.43
N GLY A 173 -22.98 35.58 -14.19
CA GLY A 173 -22.12 35.58 -13.02
C GLY A 173 -21.39 34.25 -12.80
N GLN A 174 -22.06 33.12 -13.01
CA GLN A 174 -21.42 31.79 -12.95
C GLN A 174 -20.33 31.59 -14.00
N LEU A 175 -20.55 32.07 -15.24
CA LEU A 175 -19.58 32.00 -16.32
C LEU A 175 -18.37 32.92 -16.08
N LEU A 176 -18.59 34.10 -15.52
CA LEU A 176 -17.53 35.06 -15.23
C LEU A 176 -16.71 34.72 -13.99
N ARG A 177 -17.23 33.92 -13.05
CA ARG A 177 -16.55 33.63 -11.78
C ARG A 177 -15.09 33.16 -11.94
N PRO A 178 -14.74 32.21 -12.84
CA PRO A 178 -13.35 31.79 -13.03
C PRO A 178 -12.47 32.85 -13.72
N GLU A 179 -13.02 33.67 -14.63
CA GLU A 179 -12.23 34.59 -15.46
C GLU A 179 -12.13 36.00 -14.89
N ASN A 180 -13.22 36.51 -14.30
CA ASN A 180 -13.36 37.86 -13.79
C ASN A 180 -14.28 37.88 -12.54
N PRO A 181 -13.73 37.61 -11.34
CA PRO A 181 -14.51 37.50 -10.12
C PRO A 181 -15.16 38.83 -9.69
N ASP A 182 -14.62 39.97 -10.11
CA ASP A 182 -15.22 41.30 -9.89
C ASP A 182 -16.54 41.47 -10.62
N ARG A 183 -16.53 41.21 -11.92
CA ARG A 183 -17.76 41.27 -12.73
C ARG A 183 -18.75 40.18 -12.34
N ALA A 184 -18.26 39.00 -11.96
CA ALA A 184 -19.12 37.93 -11.46
C ALA A 184 -19.92 38.39 -10.24
N LEU A 185 -19.27 39.00 -9.24
CA LEU A 185 -19.92 39.49 -8.03
C LEU A 185 -21.00 40.54 -8.34
N GLU A 186 -20.74 41.46 -9.26
CA GLU A 186 -21.71 42.47 -9.70
C GLU A 186 -23.00 41.82 -10.21
N PHE A 187 -22.90 40.90 -11.18
CA PHE A 187 -24.07 40.27 -11.78
C PHE A 187 -24.77 39.30 -10.83
N LEU A 188 -24.03 38.58 -9.99
CA LEU A 188 -24.63 37.72 -8.97
C LEU A 188 -25.39 38.52 -7.92
N SER A 189 -24.89 39.70 -7.53
CA SER A 189 -25.59 40.61 -6.61
C SER A 189 -26.90 41.09 -7.22
N ARG A 190 -26.88 41.53 -8.48
CA ARG A 190 -28.08 41.92 -9.23
C ARG A 190 -29.08 40.78 -9.38
N ALA A 191 -28.61 39.55 -9.61
CA ALA A 191 -29.46 38.38 -9.69
C ALA A 191 -30.18 38.11 -8.35
N TYR A 192 -29.46 38.22 -7.23
CA TYR A 192 -30.01 38.04 -5.89
C TYR A 192 -31.00 39.15 -5.50
N GLU A 193 -30.71 40.41 -5.82
CA GLU A 193 -31.63 41.54 -5.58
C GLU A 193 -32.96 41.39 -6.33
N LEU A 194 -32.92 40.85 -7.55
CA LEU A 194 -34.11 40.62 -8.37
C LEU A 194 -34.91 39.41 -7.91
N ALA A 195 -34.24 38.34 -7.49
CA ALA A 195 -34.85 37.11 -7.00
C ALA A 195 -33.98 36.50 -5.88
N PRO A 196 -34.27 36.77 -4.59
CA PRO A 196 -33.51 36.25 -3.46
C PRO A 196 -33.89 34.80 -3.17
N GLU A 197 -33.57 33.91 -4.10
CA GLU A 197 -33.83 32.48 -4.03
C GLU A 197 -32.55 31.72 -3.65
N ARG A 198 -32.72 30.45 -3.29
CA ARG A 198 -31.61 29.55 -2.93
C ARG A 198 -30.45 29.56 -3.93
N SER A 199 -30.73 29.51 -5.25
CA SER A 199 -29.69 29.41 -6.28
C SER A 199 -28.89 30.71 -6.48
N THR A 200 -29.54 31.87 -6.34
CA THR A 200 -28.88 33.17 -6.46
C THR A 200 -28.07 33.46 -5.20
N ALA A 201 -28.63 33.15 -4.02
CA ALA A 201 -27.93 33.23 -2.73
C ALA A 201 -26.67 32.35 -2.71
N LEU A 202 -26.77 31.08 -3.14
CA LEU A 202 -25.63 30.16 -3.20
C LEU A 202 -24.53 30.66 -4.13
N SER A 203 -24.87 31.08 -5.34
CA SER A 203 -23.86 31.50 -6.32
C SER A 203 -23.15 32.78 -5.87
N LEU A 204 -23.90 33.74 -5.28
CA LEU A 204 -23.35 34.95 -4.69
C LEU A 204 -22.45 34.64 -3.49
N ALA A 205 -22.88 33.75 -2.58
CA ALA A 205 -22.09 33.30 -1.44
C ALA A 205 -20.77 32.64 -1.87
N GLN A 206 -20.80 31.79 -2.91
CA GLN A 206 -19.58 31.18 -3.46
C GLN A 206 -18.62 32.24 -3.99
N SER A 207 -19.13 33.26 -4.69
CA SER A 207 -18.30 34.38 -5.14
C SER A 207 -17.71 35.18 -3.98
N HIS A 208 -18.45 35.38 -2.88
CA HIS A 208 -17.90 35.98 -1.67
C HIS A 208 -16.80 35.13 -1.02
N VAL A 209 -16.97 33.80 -0.96
CA VAL A 209 -15.96 32.87 -0.45
C VAL A 209 -14.68 32.90 -1.28
N ASP A 210 -14.79 32.88 -2.61
CA ASP A 210 -13.65 32.94 -3.54
C ASP A 210 -12.79 34.20 -3.34
N ARG A 211 -13.41 35.28 -2.82
CA ARG A 211 -12.76 36.57 -2.55
C ARG A 211 -12.31 36.76 -1.10
N GLY A 212 -12.48 35.74 -0.25
CA GLY A 212 -12.16 35.83 1.16
C GLY A 212 -13.17 36.64 1.99
N HIS A 213 -14.31 37.02 1.41
CA HIS A 213 -15.37 37.76 2.09
C HIS A 213 -16.31 36.82 2.86
N HIS A 214 -15.75 36.03 3.76
CA HIS A 214 -16.44 34.90 4.39
C HIS A 214 -17.63 35.33 5.26
N LYS A 215 -17.53 36.45 5.99
CA LYS A 215 -18.66 37.02 6.75
C LYS A 215 -19.91 37.25 5.88
N GLN A 216 -19.72 37.86 4.70
CA GLN A 216 -20.83 38.16 3.78
C GLN A 216 -21.48 36.88 3.26
N ALA A 217 -20.68 35.86 2.95
CA ALA A 217 -21.19 34.56 2.55
C ALA A 217 -21.99 33.85 3.66
N ALA A 218 -21.50 33.91 4.91
CA ALA A 218 -22.18 33.30 6.05
C ALA A 218 -23.52 33.99 6.35
N ASP A 219 -23.52 35.32 6.38
CA ASP A 219 -24.72 36.12 6.67
C ASP A 219 -25.79 35.95 5.57
N LEU A 220 -25.38 35.67 4.33
CA LEU A 220 -26.27 35.36 3.21
C LEU A 220 -26.92 33.97 3.30
N LEU A 221 -26.17 32.95 3.77
CA LEU A 221 -26.64 31.56 3.76
C LEU A 221 -27.26 31.10 5.09
N MET A 222 -26.97 31.74 6.22
CA MET A 222 -27.55 31.37 7.51
C MET A 222 -29.09 31.40 7.58
N PRO A 223 -29.78 32.41 7.00
CA PRO A 223 -31.25 32.39 6.96
C PRO A 223 -31.82 31.16 6.25
N LEU A 224 -31.21 30.75 5.13
CA LEU A 224 -31.63 29.55 4.41
C LEU A 224 -31.44 28.29 5.25
N TYR A 225 -30.32 28.18 5.97
CA TYR A 225 -30.09 27.07 6.88
C TYR A 225 -31.13 27.03 8.02
N ALA A 226 -31.49 28.18 8.59
CA ALA A 226 -32.51 28.28 9.63
C ALA A 226 -33.91 27.83 9.15
N GLU A 227 -34.21 27.99 7.85
CA GLU A 227 -35.41 27.45 7.20
C GLU A 227 -35.32 25.95 6.87
N SER A 228 -34.32 25.25 7.42
CA SER A 228 -34.05 23.82 7.21
C SER A 228 -33.61 23.45 5.79
N GLU A 229 -32.92 24.34 5.08
CA GLU A 229 -32.26 24.02 3.80
C GLU A 229 -31.17 22.95 4.00
N GLN A 230 -31.21 21.89 3.19
CA GLN A 230 -30.30 20.73 3.28
C GLN A 230 -29.47 20.49 2.00
N ASP A 231 -29.58 21.39 1.03
CA ASP A 231 -28.75 21.37 -0.17
C ASP A 231 -27.25 21.32 0.19
N GLN A 232 -26.56 20.31 -0.33
CA GLN A 232 -25.18 20.01 0.05
C GLN A 232 -24.24 21.18 -0.32
N ALA A 233 -24.48 21.85 -1.46
CA ALA A 233 -23.63 22.95 -1.89
C ALA A 233 -23.83 24.20 -1.01
N VAL A 234 -25.05 24.43 -0.51
CA VAL A 234 -25.34 25.47 0.50
C VAL A 234 -24.59 25.16 1.79
N LEU A 235 -24.72 23.95 2.33
CA LEU A 235 -24.05 23.55 3.57
C LEU A 235 -22.52 23.59 3.45
N ASP A 236 -21.97 23.16 2.31
CA ASP A 236 -20.52 23.16 2.06
C ASP A 236 -19.98 24.61 1.97
N THR A 237 -20.68 25.49 1.26
CA THR A 237 -20.31 26.91 1.14
C THR A 237 -20.43 27.63 2.49
N LEU A 238 -21.54 27.41 3.21
CA LEU A 238 -21.77 27.99 4.53
C LEU A 238 -20.74 27.50 5.55
N SER A 239 -20.42 26.19 5.58
CA SER A 239 -19.38 25.67 6.46
C SER A 239 -18.02 26.31 6.19
N THR A 240 -17.68 26.56 4.91
CA THR A 240 -16.45 27.28 4.52
C THR A 240 -16.42 28.69 5.05
N ALA A 241 -17.51 29.42 4.88
CA ALA A 241 -17.63 30.77 5.38
C ALA A 241 -17.51 30.82 6.92
N LEU A 242 -18.21 29.94 7.64
CA LEU A 242 -18.21 29.90 9.11
C LEU A 242 -16.85 29.48 9.70
N LEU A 243 -16.17 28.50 9.10
CA LEU A 243 -14.84 28.07 9.55
C LEU A 243 -13.81 29.19 9.38
N ALA A 244 -13.83 29.90 8.24
CA ALA A 244 -12.92 31.01 7.99
C ALA A 244 -13.17 32.21 8.93
N GLU A 245 -14.43 32.50 9.27
CA GLU A 245 -14.81 33.51 10.26
C GLU A 245 -14.65 33.03 11.73
N LYS A 246 -14.15 31.81 11.95
CA LYS A 246 -14.00 31.19 13.28
C LYS A 246 -15.31 31.12 14.09
N ARG A 247 -16.47 31.08 13.43
CA ARG A 247 -17.79 30.84 14.03
C ARG A 247 -17.98 29.33 14.28
N LEU A 248 -17.11 28.74 15.10
CA LEU A 248 -16.91 27.29 15.17
C LEU A 248 -18.13 26.51 15.67
N ALA A 249 -18.93 27.08 16.59
CA ALA A 249 -20.12 26.39 17.10
C ALA A 249 -21.19 26.23 16.01
N GLU A 250 -21.42 27.30 15.23
CA GLU A 250 -22.34 27.27 14.10
C GLU A 250 -21.79 26.37 12.98
N ALA A 251 -20.48 26.43 12.72
CA ALA A 251 -19.83 25.55 11.75
C ALA A 251 -20.02 24.06 12.13
N GLU A 252 -19.86 23.72 13.41
CA GLU A 252 -20.06 22.36 13.90
C GLU A 252 -21.49 21.85 13.66
N GLU A 253 -22.49 22.69 13.91
CA GLU A 253 -23.90 22.35 13.67
C GLU A 253 -24.18 22.08 12.19
N VAL A 254 -23.72 22.98 11.32
CA VAL A 254 -23.89 22.87 9.86
C VAL A 254 -23.16 21.65 9.32
N ILE A 255 -21.90 21.43 9.70
CA ILE A 255 -21.09 20.29 9.24
C ILE A 255 -21.70 18.97 9.76
N THR A 256 -22.18 18.93 11.01
CA THR A 256 -22.86 17.74 11.55
C THR A 256 -24.15 17.44 10.78
N THR A 257 -24.91 18.47 10.41
CA THR A 257 -26.14 18.31 9.61
C THR A 257 -25.82 17.78 8.22
N ARG A 258 -24.82 18.37 7.56
CA ARG A 258 -24.28 17.92 6.26
C ARG A 258 -23.83 16.46 6.31
N TYR A 259 -23.14 16.08 7.37
CA TYR A 259 -22.64 14.73 7.57
C TYR A 259 -23.75 13.70 7.82
N LYS A 260 -24.78 14.06 8.59
CA LYS A 260 -25.96 13.18 8.80
C LYS A 260 -26.72 12.91 7.51
N ALA A 261 -26.81 13.91 6.62
CA ALA A 261 -27.49 13.78 5.33
C ALA A 261 -26.68 12.94 4.32
N SER A 262 -25.35 13.05 4.34
CA SER A 262 -24.45 12.28 3.48
C SER A 262 -23.17 11.88 4.22
N PRO A 263 -23.03 10.60 4.63
CA PRO A 263 -21.89 10.09 5.40
C PRO A 263 -20.52 10.18 4.70
N ASP A 264 -20.47 10.52 3.41
CA ASP A 264 -19.20 10.68 2.68
C ASP A 264 -18.50 12.02 2.94
N GLY A 265 -19.16 12.96 3.66
CA GLY A 265 -18.62 14.30 3.97
C GLY A 265 -17.75 14.40 5.24
N TYR A 266 -17.20 13.31 5.77
CA TYR A 266 -16.46 13.33 7.05
C TYR A 266 -15.17 14.14 7.03
N GLU A 267 -14.59 14.42 5.85
CA GLU A 267 -13.33 15.19 5.74
C GLU A 267 -13.44 16.56 6.43
N ARG A 268 -14.61 17.20 6.30
CA ARG A 268 -14.87 18.50 6.89
C ARG A 268 -14.91 18.49 8.42
N MET A 269 -15.23 17.34 9.02
CA MET A 269 -15.17 17.16 10.48
C MET A 269 -13.72 17.07 10.98
N PHE A 270 -12.81 16.49 10.20
CA PHE A 270 -11.38 16.50 10.53
C PHE A 270 -10.77 17.90 10.43
N GLU A 271 -11.18 18.69 9.45
CA GLU A 271 -10.76 20.09 9.35
C GLU A 271 -11.28 20.94 10.51
N LEU A 272 -12.54 20.74 10.91
CA LEU A 272 -13.09 21.37 12.11
C LEU A 272 -12.31 20.98 13.37
N ALA A 273 -11.94 19.70 13.51
CA ALA A 273 -11.11 19.23 14.62
C ALA A 273 -9.71 19.87 14.62
N ASP A 274 -9.07 19.99 13.46
CA ASP A 274 -7.78 20.68 13.30
C ASP A 274 -7.87 22.16 13.69
N ILE A 275 -8.94 22.86 13.28
CA ILE A 275 -9.17 24.26 13.67
C ILE A 275 -9.42 24.38 15.18
N TYR A 276 -10.20 23.48 15.78
CA TYR A 276 -10.36 23.45 17.23
C TYR A 276 -9.03 23.23 17.96
N CYS A 277 -8.14 22.39 17.42
CA CYS A 277 -6.80 22.20 17.97
C CYS A 277 -5.96 23.48 17.90
N LYS A 278 -5.94 24.17 16.76
CA LYS A 278 -5.24 25.46 16.58
C LYS A 278 -5.72 26.55 17.53
N GLU A 279 -7.02 26.56 17.84
CA GLU A 279 -7.64 27.46 18.83
C GLU A 279 -7.50 26.97 20.28
N LYS A 280 -6.66 25.96 20.54
CA LYS A 280 -6.40 25.35 21.86
C LYS A 280 -7.64 24.75 22.55
N LYS A 281 -8.66 24.38 21.78
CA LYS A 281 -9.90 23.73 22.25
C LYS A 281 -9.84 22.22 22.01
N ALA A 282 -8.82 21.56 22.57
CA ALA A 282 -8.54 20.14 22.33
C ALA A 282 -9.71 19.21 22.69
N GLU A 283 -10.45 19.48 23.78
CA GLU A 283 -11.60 18.68 24.19
C GLU A 283 -12.72 18.65 23.13
N LYS A 284 -12.99 19.80 22.51
CA LYS A 284 -13.98 19.88 21.42
C LYS A 284 -13.51 19.14 20.17
N ALA A 285 -12.22 19.24 19.84
CA ALA A 285 -11.65 18.48 18.73
C ALA A 285 -11.80 16.97 18.94
N VAL A 286 -11.52 16.48 20.15
CA VAL A 286 -11.69 15.07 20.51
C VAL A 286 -13.16 14.64 20.45
N GLU A 287 -14.11 15.48 20.88
CA GLU A 287 -15.54 15.19 20.77
C GLU A 287 -15.97 15.00 19.31
N VAL A 288 -15.55 15.91 18.42
CA VAL A 288 -15.80 15.81 16.97
C VAL A 288 -15.19 14.53 16.40
N LEU A 289 -13.91 14.26 16.71
CA LEU A 289 -13.21 13.06 16.22
C LEU A 289 -13.83 11.76 16.73
N ARG A 290 -14.34 11.73 17.97
CA ARG A 290 -15.03 10.56 18.54
C ARG A 290 -16.31 10.24 17.76
N ARG A 291 -17.13 11.25 17.44
CA ARG A 291 -18.32 11.07 16.60
C ARG A 291 -17.94 10.52 15.22
N VAL A 292 -16.88 11.03 14.60
CA VAL A 292 -16.41 10.53 13.30
C VAL A 292 -15.90 9.08 13.39
N LYS A 293 -15.17 8.74 14.46
CA LYS A 293 -14.69 7.38 14.74
C LYS A 293 -15.82 6.38 14.80
N GLU A 294 -16.87 6.69 15.56
CA GLU A 294 -18.04 5.81 15.73
C GLU A 294 -18.76 5.57 14.40
N ASN A 295 -18.97 6.62 13.61
CA ASN A 295 -19.67 6.52 12.33
C ASN A 295 -18.85 5.78 11.26
N LEU A 296 -17.54 6.06 11.13
CA LEU A 296 -16.68 5.33 10.21
C LEU A 296 -16.47 3.87 10.63
N ALA A 297 -16.46 3.58 11.93
CA ALA A 297 -16.45 2.20 12.42
C ALA A 297 -17.74 1.46 12.04
N ALA A 298 -18.91 2.09 12.18
CA ALA A 298 -20.18 1.52 11.72
C ALA A 298 -20.19 1.23 10.21
N ALA A 299 -19.54 2.09 9.42
CA ALA A 299 -19.35 1.91 7.98
C ALA A 299 -18.19 0.97 7.58
N LYS A 300 -17.51 0.32 8.54
CA LYS A 300 -16.31 -0.53 8.33
C LYS A 300 -15.12 0.19 7.66
N ARG A 301 -15.06 1.52 7.75
CA ARG A 301 -14.00 2.39 7.17
C ARG A 301 -12.98 2.84 8.23
N GLN A 302 -12.65 1.95 9.16
CA GLN A 302 -11.80 2.27 10.31
C GLN A 302 -10.37 2.68 9.92
N LYS A 303 -9.84 2.10 8.82
CA LYS A 303 -8.51 2.44 8.29
C LYS A 303 -8.39 3.91 7.91
N GLU A 304 -9.41 4.46 7.25
CA GLU A 304 -9.44 5.85 6.81
C GLU A 304 -9.44 6.82 8.00
N PHE A 305 -10.18 6.47 9.07
CA PHE A 305 -10.16 7.25 10.31
C PHE A 305 -8.75 7.33 10.91
N ILE A 306 -8.04 6.21 10.98
CA ILE A 306 -6.69 6.13 11.56
C ILE A 306 -5.70 6.96 10.74
N GLU A 307 -5.76 6.91 9.41
CA GLU A 307 -4.91 7.71 8.53
C GLU A 307 -5.15 9.21 8.71
N LYS A 308 -6.42 9.66 8.73
CA LYS A 308 -6.75 11.08 8.92
C LYS A 308 -6.45 11.57 10.34
N LEU A 309 -6.67 10.75 11.37
CA LEU A 309 -6.33 11.07 12.76
C LEU A 309 -4.82 11.29 12.94
N GLU A 310 -3.98 10.48 12.29
CA GLU A 310 -2.53 10.66 12.32
C GLU A 310 -2.11 12.04 11.74
N VAL A 311 -2.76 12.47 10.66
CA VAL A 311 -2.51 13.79 10.06
C VAL A 311 -2.88 14.92 11.04
N VAL A 312 -4.08 14.86 11.63
CA VAL A 312 -4.52 15.87 12.61
C VAL A 312 -3.62 15.88 13.85
N PHE A 313 -3.22 14.71 14.34
CA PHE A 313 -2.30 14.59 15.47
C PHE A 313 -0.92 15.18 15.15
N LYS A 314 -0.29 14.81 14.02
CA LYS A 314 1.03 15.33 13.65
C LYS A 314 1.06 16.85 13.50
N ALA A 315 -0.03 17.45 13.03
CA ALA A 315 -0.15 18.91 12.94
C ALA A 315 -0.32 19.60 14.30
N ASN A 316 -0.76 18.87 15.33
CA ASN A 316 -1.16 19.39 16.64
C ASN A 316 -0.62 18.53 17.80
N ASP A 317 0.61 18.03 17.67
CA ASP A 317 1.19 16.99 18.54
C ASP A 317 1.49 17.46 19.98
N SER A 318 1.31 18.75 20.25
CA SER A 318 1.52 19.40 21.55
C SER A 318 0.27 19.43 22.45
N LEU A 319 -0.86 18.86 22.02
CA LEU A 319 -2.12 18.87 22.77
C LEU A 319 -2.38 17.53 23.47
N ALA A 320 -2.32 17.51 24.82
CA ALA A 320 -2.42 16.27 25.60
C ALA A 320 -3.74 15.50 25.37
N PRO A 321 -4.94 16.15 25.37
CA PRO A 321 -6.19 15.42 25.14
C PRO A 321 -6.26 14.75 23.75
N LEU A 322 -5.68 15.39 22.72
CA LEU A 322 -5.60 14.84 21.38
C LEU A 322 -4.62 13.65 21.33
N ALA A 323 -3.47 13.78 21.98
CA ALA A 323 -2.47 12.73 22.09
C ALA A 323 -3.01 11.50 22.83
N GLU A 324 -3.72 11.69 23.94
CA GLU A 324 -4.38 10.61 24.69
C GLU A 324 -5.44 9.89 23.84
N PHE A 325 -6.28 10.64 23.12
CA PHE A 325 -7.27 10.08 22.21
C PHE A 325 -6.63 9.31 21.04
N ALA A 326 -5.56 9.86 20.45
CA ALA A 326 -4.81 9.21 19.39
C ALA A 326 -4.15 7.92 19.88
N ALA A 327 -3.52 7.95 21.07
CA ALA A 327 -2.92 6.78 21.68
C ALA A 327 -3.95 5.66 21.93
N SER A 328 -5.11 5.99 22.53
CA SER A 328 -6.20 5.01 22.72
C SER A 328 -6.67 4.42 21.40
N THR A 329 -6.87 5.26 20.38
CA THR A 329 -7.37 4.80 19.09
C THR A 329 -6.35 3.95 18.34
N PHE A 330 -5.07 4.31 18.35
CA PHE A 330 -4.02 3.49 17.72
C PHE A 330 -3.80 2.17 18.45
N ASN A 331 -3.93 2.15 19.78
CA ASN A 331 -3.91 0.93 20.57
C ASN A 331 -5.09 0.01 20.20
N GLU A 332 -6.32 0.52 20.19
CA GLU A 332 -7.52 -0.23 19.77
C GLU A 332 -7.40 -0.79 18.34
N ALA A 333 -6.74 -0.04 17.45
CA ALA A 333 -6.51 -0.42 16.06
C ALA A 333 -5.26 -1.31 15.84
N ASN A 334 -4.57 -1.70 16.91
CA ASN A 334 -3.33 -2.49 16.88
C ASN A 334 -2.23 -1.86 15.98
N GLN A 335 -2.13 -0.52 15.98
CA GLN A 335 -1.11 0.24 15.24
C GLN A 335 0.09 0.55 16.15
N GLU A 336 0.82 -0.48 16.58
CA GLU A 336 1.87 -0.38 17.62
C GLU A 336 2.95 0.68 17.31
N GLY A 337 3.38 0.82 16.05
CA GLY A 337 4.35 1.86 15.68
C GLY A 337 3.80 3.29 15.86
N ARG A 338 2.55 3.54 15.46
CA ARG A 338 1.89 4.85 15.66
C ARG A 338 1.59 5.09 17.14
N TYR A 339 1.16 4.06 17.85
CA TYR A 339 0.89 4.10 19.29
C TYR A 339 2.15 4.43 20.09
N GLY A 340 3.27 3.73 19.84
CA GLY A 340 4.56 3.99 20.48
C GLY A 340 5.08 5.41 20.21
N MET A 341 4.97 5.90 18.97
CA MET A 341 5.30 7.28 18.63
C MET A 341 4.51 8.29 19.48
N VAL A 342 3.19 8.11 19.60
CA VAL A 342 2.32 9.00 20.41
C VAL A 342 2.64 8.89 21.90
N LEU A 343 2.90 7.70 22.43
CA LEU A 343 3.30 7.50 23.82
C LEU A 343 4.64 8.19 24.14
N GLY A 344 5.61 8.14 23.22
CA GLY A 344 6.86 8.88 23.33
C GLY A 344 6.63 10.38 23.48
N LYS A 345 5.68 10.93 22.70
CA LYS A 345 5.27 12.33 22.82
C LYS A 345 4.54 12.64 24.12
N LEU A 346 3.59 11.80 24.53
CA LEU A 346 2.91 11.93 25.82
C LEU A 346 3.91 11.91 26.99
N PHE A 347 4.91 11.04 26.94
CA PHE A 347 5.99 10.99 27.92
C PHE A 347 6.72 12.34 28.03
N GLU A 348 7.16 12.90 26.89
CA GLU A 348 7.83 14.21 26.83
C GLU A 348 6.94 15.32 27.42
N MET A 349 5.66 15.33 27.05
CA MET A 349 4.68 16.33 27.49
C MET A 349 4.40 16.27 28.99
N TYR A 350 4.16 15.07 29.53
CA TYR A 350 3.94 14.91 30.97
C TYR A 350 5.18 15.24 31.78
N CYS A 351 6.39 14.95 31.28
CA CYS A 351 7.62 15.38 31.92
C CYS A 351 7.76 16.91 31.96
N GLN A 352 7.40 17.62 30.88
CA GLN A 352 7.39 19.08 30.84
C GLN A 352 6.32 19.68 31.75
N GLY A 353 5.13 19.06 31.80
CA GLY A 353 4.01 19.45 32.66
C GLY A 353 4.14 19.07 34.14
N THR A 354 5.25 18.45 34.54
CA THR A 354 5.51 17.91 35.90
C THR A 354 4.56 16.81 36.36
N GLU A 355 3.82 16.18 35.44
CA GLU A 355 2.91 15.05 35.69
C GLU A 355 3.68 13.72 35.64
N PHE A 356 4.69 13.55 36.50
CA PHE A 356 5.63 12.42 36.43
C PHE A 356 5.00 11.04 36.60
N ALA A 357 3.85 10.95 37.29
CA ALA A 357 3.10 9.69 37.41
C ALA A 357 2.55 9.23 36.05
N ARG A 358 1.99 10.14 35.25
CA ARG A 358 1.50 9.83 33.91
C ARG A 358 2.63 9.62 32.91
N ALA A 359 3.75 10.32 33.09
CA ALA A 359 4.97 10.03 32.34
C ALA A 359 5.46 8.59 32.61
N ALA A 360 5.44 8.13 33.86
CA ALA A 360 5.75 6.73 34.19
C ALA A 360 4.77 5.76 33.54
N ASP A 361 3.46 6.04 33.54
CA ASP A 361 2.46 5.21 32.84
C ASP A 361 2.78 5.11 31.33
N ALA A 362 3.15 6.22 30.69
CA ALA A 362 3.52 6.25 29.28
C ALA A 362 4.81 5.45 29.01
N LEU A 363 5.82 5.55 29.88
CA LEU A 363 7.06 4.78 29.77
C LEU A 363 6.83 3.28 29.97
N GLU A 364 6.00 2.89 30.94
CA GLU A 364 5.64 1.49 31.15
C GLU A 364 4.97 0.89 29.91
N ARG A 365 4.05 1.63 29.29
CA ARG A 365 3.41 1.22 28.03
C ARG A 365 4.39 1.20 26.85
N LEU A 366 5.38 2.10 26.81
CA LEU A 366 6.46 2.04 25.81
C LEU A 366 7.33 0.81 25.98
N ILE A 367 7.65 0.43 27.23
CA ILE A 367 8.36 -0.80 27.55
C ILE A 367 7.52 -2.03 27.20
N ASP A 368 6.19 -1.97 27.31
CA ASP A 368 5.31 -3.05 26.87
C ASP A 368 5.38 -3.26 25.34
N ILE A 369 5.59 -2.18 24.56
CA ILE A 369 5.74 -2.22 23.10
C ILE A 369 7.14 -2.71 22.70
N ASP A 370 8.18 -2.04 23.22
CA ASP A 370 9.57 -2.37 22.96
C ASP A 370 10.41 -2.11 24.22
N PRO A 371 10.71 -3.16 25.01
CA PRO A 371 11.58 -3.05 26.18
C PRO A 371 12.99 -2.57 25.84
N TYR A 372 13.44 -2.76 24.60
CA TYR A 372 14.80 -2.53 24.13
C TYR A 372 15.01 -1.19 23.41
N ASP A 373 13.98 -0.34 23.34
CA ASP A 373 14.12 1.00 22.76
C ASP A 373 15.23 1.78 23.48
N PHE A 374 16.24 2.23 22.72
CA PHE A 374 17.41 2.95 23.22
C PHE A 374 17.04 4.26 23.94
N ALA A 375 15.83 4.79 23.70
CA ALA A 375 15.33 5.96 24.40
C ALA A 375 14.79 5.62 25.81
N ASN A 376 14.43 4.37 26.11
CA ASN A 376 13.86 3.98 27.40
C ASN A 376 14.80 4.23 28.59
N PRO A 377 16.12 3.93 28.53
CA PRO A 377 17.05 4.30 29.60
C PRO A 377 17.07 5.81 29.88
N LYS A 378 17.10 6.64 28.84
CA LYS A 378 17.05 8.12 29.00
C LYS A 378 15.71 8.59 29.55
N ARG A 379 14.60 7.99 29.13
CA ARG A 379 13.26 8.28 29.67
C ARG A 379 13.18 7.88 31.15
N LEU A 380 13.75 6.74 31.53
CA LEU A 380 13.84 6.30 32.92
C LEU A 380 14.67 7.28 33.77
N GLU A 381 15.85 7.69 33.31
CA GLU A 381 16.68 8.71 33.97
C GLU A 381 15.90 10.01 34.21
N ALA A 382 15.08 10.44 33.24
CA ALA A 382 14.27 11.64 33.38
C ALA A 382 13.22 11.57 34.52
N LEU A 383 12.85 10.35 34.96
CA LEU A 383 11.95 10.08 36.08
C LEU A 383 12.67 9.83 37.41
N GLN A 384 14.00 9.72 37.41
CA GLN A 384 14.78 9.41 38.61
C GLN A 384 14.58 10.50 39.69
N GLY A 385 14.16 10.06 40.89
CA GLY A 385 13.86 10.96 42.01
C GLY A 385 12.57 11.78 41.86
N LYS A 386 11.79 11.57 40.80
CA LYS A 386 10.53 12.28 40.53
C LYS A 386 9.28 11.41 40.64
N ILE A 387 9.46 10.09 40.70
CA ILE A 387 8.41 9.10 40.95
C ILE A 387 8.79 8.25 42.16
N ASP A 388 7.82 7.50 42.69
CA ASP A 388 8.03 6.58 43.81
C ASP A 388 9.18 5.59 43.53
N GLU A 389 10.03 5.34 44.53
CA GLU A 389 11.25 4.56 44.37
C GLU A 389 10.97 3.08 44.08
N VAL A 390 9.88 2.52 44.61
CA VAL A 390 9.43 1.15 44.33
C VAL A 390 9.00 1.05 42.86
N ARG A 391 8.22 2.03 42.41
CA ARG A 391 7.79 2.12 41.01
C ARG A 391 8.98 2.31 40.07
N PHE A 392 9.92 3.20 40.39
CA PHE A 392 11.13 3.42 39.61
C PHE A 392 11.95 2.14 39.44
N ARG A 393 12.21 1.41 40.53
CA ARG A 393 12.95 0.14 40.48
C ARG A 393 12.21 -0.92 39.67
N ALA A 394 10.87 -0.97 39.76
CA ALA A 394 10.07 -1.89 38.95
C ALA A 394 10.24 -1.59 37.45
N VAL A 395 10.12 -0.33 37.03
CA VAL A 395 10.32 0.07 35.62
C VAL A 395 11.75 -0.19 35.17
N ALA A 396 12.76 0.15 35.99
CA ALA A 396 14.17 -0.11 35.73
C ALA A 396 14.46 -1.60 35.50
N SER A 397 13.92 -2.46 36.37
CA SER A 397 14.11 -3.91 36.27
C SER A 397 13.58 -4.49 34.95
N ARG A 398 12.51 -3.92 34.39
CA ARG A 398 11.93 -4.37 33.11
C ARG A 398 12.80 -3.97 31.91
N ILE A 399 13.49 -2.84 31.99
CA ILE A 399 14.47 -2.41 30.98
C ILE A 399 15.75 -3.27 31.07
N THR A 400 16.24 -3.58 32.27
CA THR A 400 17.50 -4.35 32.48
C THR A 400 17.33 -5.86 32.31
N SER A 401 16.17 -6.43 32.64
CA SER A 401 15.90 -7.88 32.47
C SER A 401 15.88 -8.30 31.00
N GLY A 402 15.61 -7.37 30.07
CA GLY A 402 15.78 -7.62 28.64
C GLY A 402 17.25 -7.89 28.27
N ALA A 403 18.21 -7.25 28.93
CA ALA A 403 19.64 -7.32 28.61
C ALA A 403 20.36 -8.58 29.17
N THR A 404 19.72 -9.33 30.09
CA THR A 404 20.38 -10.42 30.86
C THR A 404 19.99 -11.84 30.45
N VAL A 405 19.14 -12.03 29.43
CA VAL A 405 18.72 -13.38 28.96
C VAL A 405 19.80 -14.09 28.11
N THR A 406 20.89 -13.42 27.74
CA THR A 406 22.04 -14.06 27.05
C THR A 406 23.01 -14.80 28.00
N GLY A 407 22.77 -14.80 29.32
CA GLY A 407 23.75 -15.20 30.32
C GLY A 407 23.42 -16.43 31.18
N GLN A 408 22.45 -17.28 30.85
CA GLN A 408 22.19 -18.51 31.63
C GLN A 408 22.52 -19.79 30.84
N ALA A 409 23.82 -20.06 30.73
CA ALA A 409 24.36 -21.40 30.58
C ALA A 409 25.75 -21.51 31.23
N SER A 410 25.86 -21.20 32.53
CA SER A 410 26.96 -21.70 33.37
C SER A 410 26.56 -21.78 34.84
N VAL A 411 25.95 -22.90 35.23
CA VAL A 411 25.96 -23.33 36.63
C VAL A 411 27.26 -24.12 36.81
N PHE A 412 28.28 -23.49 37.38
CA PHE A 412 29.33 -24.04 38.27
C PHE A 412 30.48 -23.03 38.40
N ALA A 413 30.44 -22.19 39.45
CA ALA A 413 31.56 -21.86 40.33
C ALA A 413 31.18 -20.64 41.19
N LYS A 414 31.19 -20.83 42.51
CA LYS A 414 31.28 -19.74 43.48
C LYS A 414 32.73 -19.28 43.56
N SER A 415 32.96 -17.97 43.50
CA SER A 415 33.84 -17.26 44.43
C SER A 415 33.66 -15.76 44.24
N ASP A 416 33.57 -15.06 45.36
CA ASP A 416 33.57 -13.61 45.49
C ASP A 416 34.69 -12.94 44.68
N GLU A 417 34.38 -11.85 43.98
CA GLU A 417 35.19 -10.63 43.98
C GLU A 417 34.46 -9.47 43.29
N LYS A 418 34.57 -8.28 43.89
CA LYS A 418 34.10 -7.00 43.35
C LYS A 418 34.80 -6.71 42.02
N VAL A 419 34.05 -6.26 41.02
CA VAL A 419 34.63 -5.52 39.89
C VAL A 419 33.77 -4.29 39.62
N GLU A 420 34.40 -3.13 39.75
CA GLU A 420 33.92 -1.81 39.36
C GLU A 420 33.61 -1.74 37.86
N GLU A 421 32.44 -1.18 37.53
CA GLU A 421 32.09 -0.79 36.16
C GLU A 421 32.85 0.49 35.77
N ALA A 422 33.78 0.35 34.82
CA ALA A 422 34.32 1.46 34.04
C ALA A 422 33.91 1.27 32.57
N ALA A 423 33.32 2.33 32.00
CA ALA A 423 33.00 2.42 30.59
C ALA A 423 34.26 2.20 29.72
N ALA A 424 34.24 1.20 28.83
CA ALA A 424 35.34 0.93 27.91
C ALA A 424 34.87 1.00 26.45
N ALA A 425 35.53 1.87 25.68
CA ALA A 425 35.62 1.79 24.23
C ALA A 425 36.21 0.43 23.80
N PRO A 426 35.93 -0.09 22.58
CA PRO A 426 36.36 -1.43 22.19
C PRO A 426 37.88 -1.57 22.20
N ALA A 427 38.35 -2.68 22.76
CA ALA A 427 39.75 -2.99 22.97
C ALA A 427 40.42 -3.52 21.68
N GLY A 428 41.25 -2.69 21.05
CA GLY A 428 42.21 -3.09 20.01
C GLY A 428 41.66 -3.28 18.57
N PRO A 429 42.54 -3.18 17.55
CA PRO A 429 42.15 -3.18 16.13
C PRO A 429 41.47 -4.47 15.66
N ALA A 430 41.77 -5.62 16.27
CA ALA A 430 41.16 -6.91 15.91
C ALA A 430 39.70 -7.05 16.36
N GLN A 431 39.32 -6.49 17.52
CA GLN A 431 37.91 -6.48 17.95
C GLN A 431 37.09 -5.45 17.19
N ALA A 432 37.66 -4.28 16.89
CA ALA A 432 37.00 -3.27 16.06
C ALA A 432 36.66 -3.82 14.66
N GLN A 433 37.57 -4.59 14.05
CA GLN A 433 37.34 -5.25 12.76
C GLN A 433 36.25 -6.34 12.84
N ALA A 434 36.23 -7.12 13.93
CA ALA A 434 35.21 -8.15 14.14
C ALA A 434 33.80 -7.55 14.32
N VAL A 435 33.70 -6.41 15.04
CA VAL A 435 32.45 -5.67 15.22
C VAL A 435 31.97 -5.06 13.90
N LEU A 436 32.88 -4.52 13.08
CA LEU A 436 32.56 -4.02 11.74
C LEU A 436 32.00 -5.13 10.85
N GLU A 437 32.67 -6.29 10.81
CA GLU A 437 32.23 -7.44 10.01
C GLU A 437 30.85 -7.96 10.45
N ASP A 438 30.61 -8.06 11.75
CA ASP A 438 29.31 -8.50 12.26
C ASP A 438 28.18 -7.55 11.85
N LEU A 439 28.43 -6.24 11.89
CA LEU A 439 27.44 -5.24 11.46
C LEU A 439 27.21 -5.25 9.94
N ILE A 440 28.25 -5.45 9.13
CA ILE A 440 28.12 -5.58 7.67
C ILE A 440 27.26 -6.81 7.34
N VAL A 441 27.51 -7.94 8.00
CA VAL A 441 26.71 -9.16 7.83
C VAL A 441 25.25 -8.93 8.25
N GLN A 442 25.00 -8.23 9.36
CA GLN A 442 23.64 -7.87 9.79
C GLN A 442 22.92 -7.00 8.75
N ALA A 443 23.60 -5.98 8.20
CA ALA A 443 23.04 -5.11 7.17
C ALA A 443 22.72 -5.89 5.87
N GLU A 444 23.61 -6.79 5.46
CA GLU A 444 23.44 -7.66 4.29
C GLU A 444 22.23 -8.58 4.42
N ILE A 445 22.05 -9.19 5.60
CA ILE A 445 20.86 -9.98 5.93
C ILE A 445 19.60 -9.12 5.78
N PHE A 446 19.56 -7.93 6.38
CA PHE A 446 18.37 -7.08 6.29
C PHE A 446 18.06 -6.61 4.85
N VAL A 447 19.08 -6.36 4.03
CA VAL A 447 18.89 -6.04 2.60
C VAL A 447 18.35 -7.25 1.82
N GLN A 448 18.90 -8.45 2.06
CA GLN A 448 18.50 -9.68 1.38
C GLN A 448 17.04 -10.07 1.65
N TYR A 449 16.52 -9.77 2.85
CA TYR A 449 15.13 -10.02 3.24
C TYR A 449 14.20 -8.80 3.04
N SER A 450 14.63 -7.78 2.29
CA SER A 450 13.85 -6.55 2.03
C SER A 450 13.42 -5.77 3.28
N LEU A 451 14.10 -5.97 4.41
CA LEU A 451 13.87 -5.27 5.68
C LEU A 451 14.61 -3.92 5.70
N LYS A 452 14.26 -3.03 4.76
CA LYS A 452 14.97 -1.77 4.49
C LYS A 452 15.17 -0.89 5.73
N ALA A 453 14.16 -0.75 6.59
CA ALA A 453 14.28 0.09 7.79
C ALA A 453 15.37 -0.39 8.76
N LYS A 454 15.46 -1.72 8.98
CA LYS A 454 16.47 -2.33 9.86
C LYS A 454 17.86 -2.34 9.20
N ALA A 455 17.92 -2.53 7.88
CA ALA A 455 19.16 -2.41 7.11
C ALA A 455 19.75 -1.00 7.25
N ILE A 456 18.92 0.03 7.08
CA ILE A 456 19.32 1.44 7.20
C ILE A 456 19.82 1.75 8.60
N GLU A 457 19.17 1.24 9.66
CA GLU A 457 19.61 1.42 11.05
C GLU A 457 21.02 0.83 11.28
N LYS A 458 21.32 -0.37 10.76
CA LYS A 458 22.65 -0.97 10.88
C LYS A 458 23.69 -0.24 10.04
N LEU A 459 23.33 0.19 8.84
CA LEU A 459 24.19 0.98 7.96
C LEU A 459 24.51 2.37 8.56
N GLN A 460 23.55 3.01 9.24
CA GLN A 460 23.77 4.23 10.03
C GLN A 460 24.75 3.98 11.18
N LYS A 461 24.59 2.88 11.91
CA LYS A 461 25.49 2.48 13.01
C LYS A 461 26.92 2.22 12.52
N ILE A 462 27.08 1.55 11.37
CA ILE A 462 28.39 1.35 10.74
C ILE A 462 29.04 2.68 10.37
N HIS A 463 28.28 3.59 9.75
CA HIS A 463 28.82 4.90 9.37
C HIS A 463 29.21 5.76 10.59
N GLN A 464 28.47 5.67 11.69
CA GLN A 464 28.82 6.39 12.94
C GLN A 464 30.08 5.84 13.61
N MET A 465 30.26 4.52 13.62
CA MET A 465 31.41 3.89 14.30
C MET A 465 32.65 3.77 13.41
N PHE A 466 32.46 3.68 12.09
CA PHE A 466 33.51 3.48 11.10
C PHE A 466 33.33 4.43 9.89
N PRO A 467 33.40 5.75 10.09
CA PRO A 467 33.03 6.74 9.08
C PRO A 467 33.86 6.67 7.79
N ALA A 468 35.11 6.22 7.85
CA ALA A 468 36.00 6.10 6.69
C ALA A 468 35.83 4.78 5.90
N GLU A 469 35.12 3.79 6.44
CA GLU A 469 35.03 2.46 5.81
C GLU A 469 34.01 2.38 4.68
N GLY A 470 33.02 3.29 4.65
CA GLY A 470 32.07 3.36 3.53
C GLY A 470 32.74 3.61 2.18
N SER A 471 33.86 4.33 2.14
CA SER A 471 34.62 4.64 0.92
C SER A 471 35.81 3.70 0.66
N ARG A 472 36.07 2.76 1.57
CA ARG A 472 37.19 1.80 1.50
C ARG A 472 36.72 0.35 1.29
N ASN A 473 35.52 0.03 1.75
CA ASN A 473 34.95 -1.31 1.70
C ASN A 473 33.85 -1.40 0.63
N GLU A 474 34.17 -2.05 -0.51
CA GLU A 474 33.25 -2.20 -1.65
C GLU A 474 31.95 -2.94 -1.28
N ARG A 475 32.01 -3.89 -0.34
CA ARG A 475 30.85 -4.65 0.14
C ARG A 475 29.88 -3.75 0.92
N LEU A 476 30.41 -2.88 1.79
CA LEU A 476 29.62 -1.91 2.53
C LEU A 476 29.03 -0.83 1.60
N TYR A 477 29.78 -0.39 0.60
CA TYR A 477 29.30 0.58 -0.41
C TYR A 477 28.08 0.04 -1.19
N LYS A 478 28.14 -1.22 -1.66
CA LYS A 478 27.00 -1.87 -2.33
C LYS A 478 25.77 -2.01 -1.43
N LEU A 479 25.96 -2.21 -0.12
CA LEU A 479 24.83 -2.26 0.83
C LEU A 479 24.17 -0.89 1.03
N PHE A 480 24.94 0.21 1.01
CA PHE A 480 24.37 1.57 0.97
C PHE A 480 23.52 1.79 -0.29
N GLU A 481 23.99 1.34 -1.46
CA GLU A 481 23.23 1.43 -2.71
C GLU A 481 21.94 0.59 -2.68
N LEU A 482 22.03 -0.70 -2.31
CA LEU A 482 20.90 -1.63 -2.30
C LEU A 482 19.82 -1.26 -1.27
N SER A 483 20.22 -0.64 -0.16
CA SER A 483 19.29 -0.16 0.87
C SER A 483 18.63 1.18 0.53
N GLY A 484 19.12 1.90 -0.49
CA GLY A 484 18.67 3.24 -0.85
C GLY A 484 19.08 4.33 0.15
N TYR A 485 20.09 4.07 0.99
CA TYR A 485 20.60 4.99 1.99
C TYR A 485 22.10 5.24 1.76
N MET A 486 22.44 6.47 1.36
CA MET A 486 23.81 6.91 1.12
C MET A 486 24.24 7.97 2.16
N PRO A 487 25.20 7.68 3.05
CA PRO A 487 25.67 8.66 4.03
C PRO A 487 26.45 9.81 3.36
N PRO A 488 26.37 11.05 3.89
CA PRO A 488 27.11 12.19 3.36
C PRO A 488 28.63 12.01 3.49
N GLY A 489 29.36 12.24 2.41
CA GLY A 489 30.84 12.14 2.37
C GLY A 489 31.39 10.76 1.99
N VAL A 490 30.55 9.76 1.74
CA VAL A 490 30.97 8.46 1.21
C VAL A 490 31.09 8.54 -0.32
N THR A 491 32.24 8.17 -0.86
CA THR A 491 32.54 8.16 -2.30
C THR A 491 32.88 6.74 -2.75
N PRO A 492 32.59 6.37 -4.01
CA PRO A 492 32.92 5.04 -4.50
C PRO A 492 34.41 4.75 -4.36
N PRO A 493 34.79 3.55 -3.88
CA PRO A 493 36.20 3.19 -3.74
C PRO A 493 36.90 3.21 -5.11
N PRO A 494 38.21 3.58 -5.18
CA PRO A 494 38.93 3.63 -6.45
C PRO A 494 39.01 2.23 -7.09
N PRO A 495 38.90 2.12 -8.43
CA PRO A 495 38.97 0.84 -9.12
C PRO A 495 40.40 0.27 -9.03
N GLY A 496 40.61 -0.68 -8.13
CA GLY A 496 41.90 -1.29 -7.84
C GLY A 496 41.92 -2.79 -8.13
N GLY A 497 42.30 -3.15 -9.36
CA GLY A 497 42.98 -4.41 -9.67
C GLY A 497 42.12 -5.63 -10.01
N ALA A 498 41.55 -5.66 -11.20
CA ALA A 498 41.21 -6.93 -11.85
C ALA A 498 42.49 -7.72 -12.16
N PRO A 499 42.55 -9.04 -11.93
CA PRO A 499 43.45 -9.91 -12.68
C PRO A 499 42.88 -10.11 -14.09
N ALA A 500 43.76 -9.86 -15.05
CA ALA A 500 43.54 -9.81 -16.49
C ALA A 500 42.98 -11.09 -17.13
N GLU A 501 42.32 -10.89 -18.27
CA GLU A 501 41.89 -11.89 -19.25
C GLU A 501 42.98 -12.92 -19.58
N ALA A 502 42.58 -14.19 -19.67
CA ALA A 502 43.25 -15.18 -20.50
C ALA A 502 42.20 -15.99 -21.27
N ALA A 503 42.02 -15.57 -22.52
CA ALA A 503 41.72 -16.31 -23.74
C ALA A 503 41.00 -17.67 -23.70
N ALA A 504 40.00 -17.75 -24.58
CA ALA A 504 39.33 -18.94 -25.08
C ALA A 504 40.26 -20.14 -25.35
N ALA A 505 39.81 -21.34 -24.93
CA ALA A 505 40.16 -22.59 -25.57
C ALA A 505 38.99 -23.58 -25.49
N ALA A 506 38.77 -24.23 -26.63
CA ALA A 506 37.64 -25.07 -27.03
C ALA A 506 37.21 -26.16 -26.05
N ALA A 507 35.92 -26.47 -26.12
CA ALA A 507 35.29 -27.69 -25.63
C ALA A 507 36.03 -28.95 -26.10
N ALA A 508 36.31 -29.85 -25.16
CA ALA A 508 36.55 -31.26 -25.42
C ALA A 508 35.61 -32.08 -24.50
N PRO A 509 35.01 -33.19 -24.98
CA PRO A 509 33.95 -33.88 -24.27
C PRO A 509 34.49 -34.69 -23.09
N PRO A 510 33.72 -34.87 -22.00
CA PRO A 510 34.08 -35.87 -20.99
C PRO A 510 33.93 -37.28 -21.57
N PRO A 511 34.77 -38.26 -21.16
CA PRO A 511 34.65 -39.65 -21.61
C PRO A 511 33.37 -40.29 -21.03
N PRO A 512 32.87 -41.39 -21.61
CA PRO A 512 31.57 -41.94 -21.24
C PRO A 512 31.67 -42.58 -19.84
N ALA A 513 31.06 -41.94 -18.84
CA ALA A 513 30.67 -42.64 -17.63
C ALA A 513 29.52 -43.59 -17.97
N THR A 514 29.67 -44.86 -17.64
CA THR A 514 28.68 -45.91 -17.82
C THR A 514 27.36 -45.51 -17.15
N GLY A 515 26.30 -45.30 -17.95
CA GLY A 515 25.04 -44.67 -17.52
C GLY A 515 24.27 -45.33 -16.38
N GLY A 516 24.72 -46.48 -15.85
CA GLY A 516 24.15 -47.11 -14.66
C GLY A 516 24.69 -46.57 -13.33
N GLU A 517 25.97 -46.19 -13.24
CA GLU A 517 26.56 -45.66 -12.00
C GLU A 517 26.11 -44.20 -11.75
N THR A 518 25.99 -43.38 -12.80
CA THR A 518 25.56 -41.98 -12.70
C THR A 518 24.11 -41.81 -12.23
N VAL A 519 23.20 -42.70 -12.63
CA VAL A 519 21.79 -42.66 -12.16
C VAL A 519 21.69 -43.04 -10.68
N SER A 520 22.49 -44.01 -10.22
CA SER A 520 22.59 -44.38 -8.79
C SER A 520 23.18 -43.23 -7.97
N ASP A 521 24.24 -42.58 -8.47
CA ASP A 521 24.89 -41.45 -7.80
C ASP A 521 23.93 -40.24 -7.69
N LEU A 522 23.17 -39.93 -8.74
CA LEU A 522 22.14 -38.88 -8.70
C LEU A 522 21.02 -39.18 -7.70
N ALA A 523 20.54 -40.44 -7.66
CA ALA A 523 19.55 -40.86 -6.67
C ALA A 523 20.10 -40.72 -5.24
N LYS A 524 21.37 -41.08 -5.03
CA LYS A 524 22.01 -40.95 -3.72
C LYS A 524 22.28 -39.49 -3.34
N ILE A 525 22.63 -38.62 -4.29
CA ILE A 525 22.73 -37.17 -4.06
C ILE A 525 21.40 -36.66 -3.50
N SER A 526 20.29 -37.01 -4.14
CA SER A 526 18.95 -36.59 -3.71
C SER A 526 18.62 -37.11 -2.30
N GLU A 527 18.90 -38.38 -2.01
CA GLU A 527 18.66 -38.99 -0.69
C GLU A 527 19.48 -38.30 0.41
N ILE A 528 20.79 -38.14 0.20
CA ILE A 528 21.68 -37.48 1.17
C ILE A 528 21.25 -36.03 1.36
N THR A 529 20.98 -35.31 0.27
CA THR A 529 20.48 -33.92 0.31
C THR A 529 19.26 -33.82 1.20
N HIS A 530 18.25 -34.66 0.99
CA HIS A 530 17.03 -34.65 1.79
C HIS A 530 17.29 -34.86 3.29
N VAL A 531 18.25 -35.71 3.67
CA VAL A 531 18.63 -35.93 5.07
C VAL A 531 19.46 -34.75 5.63
N LEU A 532 20.29 -34.09 4.81
CA LEU A 532 21.07 -32.91 5.21
C LEU A 532 20.16 -31.74 5.60
N TYR A 533 19.14 -31.43 4.79
CA TYR A 533 18.24 -30.29 5.04
C TYR A 533 17.28 -30.51 6.23
N ARG A 534 17.19 -31.72 6.76
CA ARG A 534 16.45 -32.06 7.98
C ARG A 534 17.24 -31.81 9.26
N GLN A 535 18.55 -31.60 9.17
CA GLN A 535 19.39 -31.39 10.34
C GLN A 535 19.19 -29.99 10.93
N GLY A 536 19.20 -29.89 12.26
CA GLY A 536 18.90 -28.63 12.97
C GLY A 536 20.10 -27.71 13.22
N THR A 537 21.34 -28.21 13.05
CA THR A 537 22.56 -27.44 13.32
C THR A 537 23.65 -27.68 12.26
N ALA A 538 24.53 -26.70 12.07
CA ALA A 538 25.67 -26.81 11.15
C ALA A 538 26.54 -28.05 11.43
N LYS A 539 26.77 -28.37 12.70
CA LYS A 539 27.54 -29.56 13.12
C LYS A 539 26.85 -30.86 12.71
N THR A 540 25.53 -30.96 12.88
CA THR A 540 24.75 -32.15 12.49
C THR A 540 24.66 -32.31 10.97
N VAL A 541 24.54 -31.20 10.21
CA VAL A 541 24.60 -31.23 8.74
C VAL A 541 25.95 -31.80 8.28
N LEU A 542 27.06 -31.26 8.80
CA LEU A 542 28.41 -31.68 8.44
C LEU A 542 28.66 -33.16 8.79
N HIS A 543 28.24 -33.59 9.98
CA HIS A 543 28.36 -34.99 10.40
C HIS A 543 27.60 -35.94 9.48
N THR A 544 26.36 -35.59 9.12
CA THR A 544 25.54 -36.39 8.20
C THR A 544 26.17 -36.49 6.82
N ALA A 545 26.69 -35.37 6.28
CA ALA A 545 27.37 -35.38 4.98
C ALA A 545 28.57 -36.32 4.99
N VAL A 546 29.43 -36.19 6.00
CA VAL A 546 30.65 -37.00 6.17
C VAL A 546 30.33 -38.48 6.37
N SER A 547 29.32 -38.81 7.16
CA SER A 547 28.92 -40.19 7.43
C SER A 547 28.34 -40.87 6.18
N GLU A 548 27.44 -40.21 5.46
CA GLU A 548 26.80 -40.79 4.28
C GLU A 548 27.76 -40.90 3.10
N LEU A 549 28.62 -39.90 2.88
CA LEU A 549 29.68 -39.98 1.87
C LEU A 549 30.66 -41.12 2.16
N GLY A 550 31.12 -41.23 3.41
CA GLY A 550 32.04 -42.29 3.82
C GLY A 550 31.47 -43.69 3.62
N LYS A 551 30.20 -43.91 3.99
CA LYS A 551 29.50 -45.19 3.77
C LYS A 551 29.30 -45.50 2.29
N TYR A 552 28.76 -44.55 1.53
CA TYR A 552 28.39 -44.77 0.13
C TYR A 552 29.61 -45.00 -0.75
N LEU A 553 30.65 -44.16 -0.61
CA LEU A 553 31.89 -44.29 -1.36
C LEU A 553 32.82 -45.37 -0.79
N LYS A 554 32.45 -46.04 0.31
CA LYS A 554 33.27 -47.07 0.99
C LYS A 554 34.70 -46.57 1.27
N ALA A 555 34.81 -45.31 1.68
CA ALA A 555 36.09 -44.71 2.04
C ALA A 555 36.52 -45.21 3.42
N SER A 556 37.83 -45.37 3.63
CA SER A 556 38.38 -45.74 4.94
C SER A 556 38.08 -44.66 5.98
N ARG A 557 38.10 -43.39 5.55
CA ARG A 557 37.83 -42.23 6.39
C ARG A 557 37.17 -41.11 5.58
N CYS A 558 36.25 -40.38 6.20
CA CYS A 558 35.76 -39.11 5.70
C CYS A 558 35.84 -38.07 6.84
N LEU A 559 36.33 -36.89 6.53
CA LEU A 559 36.53 -35.78 7.46
C LEU A 559 35.79 -34.56 6.94
N GLY A 560 35.17 -33.80 7.83
CA GLY A 560 34.55 -32.52 7.50
C GLY A 560 34.96 -31.47 8.50
N ALA A 561 35.23 -30.26 8.02
CA ALA A 561 35.62 -29.14 8.86
C ALA A 561 34.98 -27.83 8.41
N LEU A 562 34.67 -26.96 9.38
CA LEU A 562 34.18 -25.61 9.17
C LEU A 562 35.13 -24.60 9.80
N GLY A 563 35.52 -23.58 9.04
CA GLY A 563 36.47 -22.56 9.47
C GLY A 563 37.15 -21.89 8.27
N ARG A 564 37.76 -20.72 8.51
CA ARG A 564 38.49 -20.00 7.46
C ARG A 564 39.79 -20.73 7.10
N PRO A 565 40.19 -20.75 5.82
CA PRO A 565 41.51 -21.20 5.39
C PRO A 565 42.61 -20.54 6.24
N GLY A 566 43.55 -21.34 6.74
CA GLY A 566 44.66 -20.86 7.58
C GLY A 566 44.33 -20.65 9.07
N SER A 567 43.09 -20.88 9.53
CA SER A 567 42.70 -20.82 10.94
C SER A 567 42.31 -22.20 11.49
N PRO A 568 42.40 -22.46 12.81
CA PRO A 568 41.90 -23.71 13.39
C PRO A 568 40.38 -23.83 13.14
N PRO A 569 39.88 -25.03 12.77
CA PRO A 569 38.47 -25.20 12.43
C PRO A 569 37.59 -25.02 13.67
N SER A 570 36.51 -24.25 13.50
CA SER A 570 35.45 -24.05 14.51
C SER A 570 34.67 -25.32 14.82
N THR A 571 34.61 -26.26 13.88
CA THR A 571 33.98 -27.57 14.04
C THR A 571 34.66 -28.56 13.11
N ALA A 572 34.96 -29.76 13.62
CA ALA A 572 35.45 -30.88 12.83
C ALA A 572 34.68 -32.15 13.20
N VAL A 573 34.40 -32.99 12.20
CA VAL A 573 33.70 -34.27 12.36
C VAL A 573 34.40 -35.34 11.53
N GLU A 574 34.32 -36.58 11.99
CA GLU A 574 35.04 -37.71 11.39
C GLU A 574 34.13 -38.94 11.28
N PHE A 575 34.20 -39.60 10.14
CA PHE A 575 33.69 -40.94 9.89
C PHE A 575 34.85 -41.89 9.63
N CYS A 576 34.83 -43.07 10.25
CA CYS A 576 35.75 -44.18 10.01
C CYS A 576 34.98 -45.43 9.59
N SER A 577 35.46 -46.16 8.59
CA SER A 577 34.92 -47.48 8.27
C SER A 577 35.22 -48.50 9.38
N PRO A 578 34.44 -49.60 9.51
CA PRO A 578 34.75 -50.66 10.45
C PRO A 578 36.20 -51.17 10.29
N GLY A 579 36.93 -51.28 11.40
CA GLY A 579 38.34 -51.70 11.41
C GLY A 579 39.37 -50.57 11.25
N VAL A 580 38.94 -49.33 10.99
CA VAL A 580 39.84 -48.16 10.93
C VAL A 580 39.80 -47.42 12.27
N PRO A 581 40.93 -47.23 12.96
CA PRO A 581 40.96 -46.51 14.23
C PRO A 581 40.64 -45.02 14.05
N GLN A 582 39.94 -44.43 15.01
CA GLN A 582 39.74 -42.98 15.06
C GLN A 582 41.08 -42.26 15.12
N SER A 583 41.18 -41.13 14.42
CA SER A 583 42.42 -40.37 14.42
C SER A 583 42.52 -39.52 15.70
N PRO A 584 43.71 -39.34 16.28
CA PRO A 584 43.89 -38.40 17.38
C PRO A 584 43.43 -37.00 16.95
N GLY A 585 42.57 -36.36 17.75
CA GLY A 585 42.00 -35.04 17.45
C GLY A 585 43.02 -33.98 16.97
N PRO A 586 44.18 -33.83 17.63
CA PRO A 586 45.22 -32.89 17.19
C PRO A 586 45.78 -33.19 15.79
N THR A 587 45.89 -34.47 15.43
CA THR A 587 46.37 -34.91 14.11
C THR A 587 45.34 -34.57 13.03
N VAL A 588 44.05 -34.76 13.30
CA VAL A 588 42.95 -34.38 12.39
C VAL A 588 42.94 -32.87 12.16
N LEU A 589 43.07 -32.08 13.22
CA LEU A 589 43.11 -30.62 13.13
C LEU A 589 44.33 -30.12 12.34
N LYS A 590 45.51 -30.71 12.58
CA LYS A 590 46.74 -30.38 11.84
C LYS A 590 46.61 -30.72 10.35
N LEU A 591 46.02 -31.88 10.04
CA LEU A 591 45.76 -32.31 8.66
C LEU A 591 44.82 -31.32 7.94
N LEU A 592 43.72 -30.94 8.57
CA LEU A 592 42.75 -29.99 8.02
C LEU A 592 43.38 -28.61 7.80
N GLY A 593 44.22 -28.15 8.73
CA GLY A 593 44.95 -26.89 8.59
C GLY A 593 45.92 -26.89 7.40
N LEU A 594 46.65 -27.99 7.19
CA LEU A 594 47.58 -28.14 6.06
C LEU A 594 46.84 -28.23 4.71
N LEU A 595 45.76 -29.01 4.64
CA LEU A 595 44.95 -29.13 3.42
C LEU A 595 44.20 -27.83 3.09
N GLY A 596 43.81 -27.05 4.10
CA GLY A 596 43.20 -25.73 3.92
C GLY A 596 44.18 -24.63 3.46
N GLN A 597 45.49 -24.85 3.53
CA GLN A 597 46.51 -23.93 2.99
C GLN A 597 46.85 -24.21 1.52
N GLN A 598 46.42 -25.35 0.98
CA GLN A 598 46.57 -25.69 -0.44
C GLN A 598 45.50 -24.98 -1.27
N ARG A 599 45.83 -24.56 -2.48
CA ARG A 599 44.84 -23.97 -3.41
C ARG A 599 43.96 -25.11 -3.96
N LEU A 600 42.83 -25.35 -3.30
CA LEU A 600 41.83 -26.33 -3.73
C LEU A 600 41.09 -25.80 -4.96
N ASP A 601 40.97 -26.62 -6.01
CA ASP A 601 40.12 -26.32 -7.16
C ASP A 601 38.64 -26.52 -6.76
N PRO A 602 37.78 -25.48 -6.86
CA PRO A 602 36.34 -25.60 -6.62
C PRO A 602 35.65 -26.67 -7.47
N GLU A 603 36.15 -26.94 -8.67
CA GLU A 603 35.49 -27.81 -9.64
C GLU A 603 35.89 -29.27 -9.52
N ASN A 604 37.17 -29.51 -9.23
CA ASN A 604 37.77 -30.85 -9.25
C ASN A 604 38.29 -31.30 -7.89
N GLY A 605 38.27 -30.42 -6.87
CA GLY A 605 38.90 -30.66 -5.59
C GLY A 605 40.43 -30.79 -5.70
N LEU A 606 41.04 -31.36 -4.67
CA LEU A 606 42.45 -31.72 -4.67
C LEU A 606 42.58 -33.24 -4.50
N VAL A 607 43.07 -33.90 -5.55
CA VAL A 607 43.46 -35.32 -5.51
C VAL A 607 44.94 -35.39 -5.18
N MET A 608 45.29 -36.00 -4.06
CA MET A 608 46.69 -36.21 -3.68
C MET A 608 47.03 -37.69 -3.60
N ASP A 609 48.17 -38.04 -4.22
CA ASP A 609 48.89 -39.27 -3.93
C ASP A 609 49.88 -39.03 -2.78
N VAL A 610 50.08 -40.03 -1.92
CA VAL A 610 50.68 -39.88 -0.57
C VAL A 610 52.20 -39.64 -0.59
N ASN A 611 52.78 -39.54 -1.78
CA ASN A 611 54.18 -39.23 -1.98
C ASN A 611 54.58 -37.77 -1.69
N LEU A 612 53.65 -36.90 -1.29
CA LEU A 612 53.91 -35.45 -1.17
C LEU A 612 53.81 -34.84 0.25
N THR A 613 53.35 -35.53 1.30
CA THR A 613 53.36 -34.96 2.68
C THR A 613 53.57 -36.00 3.80
N PRO A 614 54.56 -35.82 4.70
CA PRO A 614 54.83 -36.74 5.81
C PRO A 614 53.68 -36.85 6.83
N ASP A 615 52.83 -35.84 6.98
CA ASP A 615 51.67 -35.85 7.88
C ASP A 615 50.52 -36.77 7.38
N LEU A 616 50.37 -36.97 6.06
CA LEU A 616 49.37 -37.88 5.49
C LEU A 616 49.70 -39.36 5.77
N LYS A 617 51.00 -39.68 5.86
CA LYS A 617 51.48 -41.02 6.26
C LYS A 617 51.17 -41.34 7.72
N GLN A 618 51.15 -40.33 8.62
CA GLN A 618 50.79 -40.54 10.04
C GLN A 618 49.32 -40.91 10.23
N VAL A 619 48.43 -40.49 9.32
CA VAL A 619 46.99 -40.82 9.34
C VAL A 619 46.72 -42.14 8.60
N GLY A 620 47.75 -42.81 8.08
CA GLY A 620 47.65 -44.09 7.37
C GLY A 620 46.93 -44.01 6.03
N SER A 621 46.78 -42.81 5.45
CA SER A 621 46.10 -42.63 4.17
C SER A 621 47.06 -43.02 3.04
N GLN A 622 46.56 -43.67 1.99
CA GLN A 622 47.23 -43.97 0.71
C GLN A 622 46.68 -43.13 -0.45
N SER A 623 45.46 -42.62 -0.35
CA SER A 623 44.88 -41.70 -1.35
C SER A 623 43.91 -40.74 -0.70
N VAL A 624 43.94 -39.48 -1.14
CA VAL A 624 43.10 -38.40 -0.56
C VAL A 624 42.40 -37.62 -1.66
N LEU A 625 41.13 -37.30 -1.42
CA LEU A 625 40.35 -36.36 -2.21
C LEU A 625 39.75 -35.31 -1.27
N ALA A 626 40.14 -34.05 -1.44
CA ALA A 626 39.64 -32.92 -0.65
C ALA A 626 38.76 -32.01 -1.51
N MET A 627 37.63 -31.56 -0.96
CA MET A 627 36.69 -30.66 -1.62
C MET A 627 36.38 -29.48 -0.69
N PRO A 628 36.52 -28.22 -1.16
CA PRO A 628 36.17 -27.06 -0.35
C PRO A 628 34.65 -26.93 -0.21
N LEU A 629 34.20 -26.39 0.92
CA LEU A 629 32.86 -25.83 1.08
C LEU A 629 32.95 -24.34 0.77
N ILE A 630 32.33 -23.89 -0.32
CA ILE A 630 32.44 -22.50 -0.79
C ILE A 630 31.13 -21.78 -0.53
N ASP A 631 31.21 -20.66 0.19
CA ASP A 631 30.10 -19.73 0.34
C ASP A 631 29.76 -19.16 -1.05
N LYS A 632 28.56 -19.48 -1.55
CA LYS A 632 28.15 -19.12 -2.91
C LYS A 632 28.05 -17.62 -3.15
N GLU A 633 27.79 -16.84 -2.09
CA GLU A 633 27.68 -15.38 -2.19
C GLU A 633 29.05 -14.71 -2.13
N LYS A 634 29.92 -15.17 -1.22
CA LYS A 634 31.24 -14.56 -0.99
C LYS A 634 32.34 -15.13 -1.90
N GLN A 635 32.09 -16.28 -2.53
CA GLN A 635 33.09 -17.05 -3.27
C GLN A 635 34.33 -17.38 -2.42
N GLU A 636 34.14 -17.52 -1.10
CA GLU A 636 35.20 -17.82 -0.13
C GLU A 636 35.04 -19.23 0.45
N PRO A 637 36.13 -19.96 0.74
CA PRO A 637 36.04 -21.24 1.41
C PRO A 637 35.66 -21.04 2.88
N VAL A 638 34.58 -21.71 3.31
CA VAL A 638 34.08 -21.69 4.70
C VAL A 638 34.30 -23.02 5.42
N GLY A 639 34.85 -24.01 4.72
CA GLY A 639 35.17 -25.33 5.23
C GLY A 639 35.68 -26.26 4.15
N LEU A 640 35.76 -27.55 4.48
CA LEU A 640 36.18 -28.59 3.54
C LEU A 640 35.69 -29.98 3.97
N ILE A 641 35.53 -30.87 3.00
CA ILE A 641 35.28 -32.31 3.18
C ILE A 641 36.43 -33.09 2.53
N VAL A 642 36.97 -34.07 3.25
CA VAL A 642 38.12 -34.87 2.83
C VAL A 642 37.79 -36.35 2.91
N LEU A 643 37.96 -37.05 1.81
CA LEU A 643 37.91 -38.51 1.74
C LEU A 643 39.32 -39.07 1.74
N SER A 644 39.51 -40.16 2.47
CA SER A 644 40.78 -40.88 2.55
C SER A 644 40.56 -42.39 2.41
N GLN A 645 41.45 -43.03 1.66
CA GLN A 645 41.58 -44.47 1.55
C GLN A 645 42.91 -44.92 2.16
N ALA A 646 42.90 -45.91 3.05
CA ALA A 646 44.07 -46.34 3.81
C ALA A 646 44.60 -47.73 3.43
N ASP A 647 43.73 -48.63 3.01
CA ASP A 647 44.02 -50.03 2.66
C ASP A 647 44.64 -50.20 1.26
N ARG A 648 44.36 -49.28 0.34
CA ARG A 648 44.84 -49.31 -1.04
C ARG A 648 44.99 -47.91 -1.63
N VAL A 649 45.83 -47.81 -2.66
CA VAL A 649 45.84 -46.64 -3.56
C VAL A 649 44.54 -46.65 -4.37
N ARG A 650 43.73 -45.59 -4.21
CA ARG A 650 42.45 -45.39 -4.90
C ARG A 650 42.59 -44.26 -5.90
N GLN A 651 42.36 -44.58 -7.16
CA GLN A 651 42.12 -43.56 -8.18
C GLN A 651 40.66 -43.10 -8.05
N TRP A 652 40.47 -41.83 -7.66
CA TRP A 652 39.14 -41.23 -7.56
C TRP A 652 38.55 -41.05 -8.94
N ARG A 653 37.40 -41.68 -9.18
CA ARG A 653 36.73 -41.61 -10.49
C ARG A 653 36.06 -40.24 -10.65
N PRO A 654 35.88 -39.72 -11.88
CA PRO A 654 35.22 -38.44 -12.11
C PRO A 654 33.81 -38.34 -11.49
N ASN A 655 33.04 -39.43 -11.46
CA ASN A 655 31.73 -39.46 -10.80
C ASN A 655 31.82 -39.37 -9.27
N GLU A 656 32.87 -39.91 -8.64
CA GLU A 656 33.10 -39.79 -7.20
C GLU A 656 33.49 -38.37 -6.80
N VAL A 657 34.29 -37.70 -7.65
CA VAL A 657 34.62 -36.27 -7.49
C VAL A 657 33.37 -35.41 -7.65
N TYR A 658 32.56 -35.68 -8.67
CA TYR A 658 31.29 -34.99 -8.90
C TYR A 658 30.32 -35.18 -7.72
N LEU A 659 30.18 -36.42 -7.22
CA LEU A 659 29.34 -36.73 -6.08
C LEU A 659 29.80 -35.96 -4.83
N LEU A 660 31.10 -35.96 -4.54
CA LEU A 660 31.64 -35.23 -3.41
C LEU A 660 31.39 -33.73 -3.53
N ARG A 661 31.61 -33.14 -4.73
CA ARG A 661 31.28 -31.73 -5.01
C ARG A 661 29.82 -31.43 -4.79
N ALA A 662 28.92 -32.24 -5.37
CA ALA A 662 27.48 -32.05 -5.24
C ALA A 662 27.04 -32.10 -3.76
N ILE A 663 27.54 -33.06 -2.98
CA ILE A 663 27.22 -33.12 -1.54
C ILE A 663 27.88 -31.98 -0.76
N ALA A 664 29.10 -31.56 -1.11
CA ALA A 664 29.76 -30.41 -0.49
C ALA A 664 28.95 -29.12 -0.71
N ASP A 665 28.49 -28.87 -1.94
CA ASP A 665 27.65 -27.72 -2.28
C ASP A 665 26.30 -27.75 -1.51
N GLN A 666 25.67 -28.92 -1.40
CA GLN A 666 24.42 -29.07 -0.66
C GLN A 666 24.63 -28.96 0.86
N ALA A 667 25.74 -29.45 1.38
CA ALA A 667 26.10 -29.35 2.79
C ALA A 667 26.39 -27.90 3.18
N GLU A 668 27.12 -27.15 2.34
CA GLU A 668 27.34 -25.71 2.55
C GLU A 668 26.00 -24.96 2.62
N THR A 669 25.12 -25.16 1.62
CA THR A 669 23.83 -24.45 1.58
C THR A 669 22.95 -24.83 2.76
N ALA A 670 22.93 -26.10 3.18
CA ALA A 670 22.23 -26.54 4.39
C ALA A 670 22.83 -25.93 5.67
N ILE A 671 24.16 -25.81 5.77
CA ILE A 671 24.85 -25.17 6.90
C ILE A 671 24.50 -23.68 6.98
N THR A 672 24.55 -22.96 5.87
CA THR A 672 24.19 -21.53 5.79
C THR A 672 22.73 -21.33 6.20
N ASN A 673 21.82 -22.18 5.73
CA ASN A 673 20.41 -22.17 6.15
C ASN A 673 20.21 -22.43 7.65
N THR A 674 20.93 -23.39 8.25
CA THR A 674 20.82 -23.63 9.70
C THR A 674 21.36 -22.47 10.54
N LYS A 675 22.44 -21.81 10.09
CA LYS A 675 22.97 -20.61 10.73
C LYS A 675 21.96 -19.46 10.64
N LEU A 676 21.37 -19.24 9.46
CA LEU A 676 20.33 -18.23 9.24
C LEU A 676 19.09 -18.48 10.12
N ARG A 677 18.62 -19.73 10.26
CA ARG A 677 17.51 -20.06 11.18
C ARG A 677 17.84 -19.80 12.64
N SER A 678 19.04 -20.18 13.07
CA SER A 678 19.51 -19.92 14.44
C SER A 678 19.59 -18.42 14.71
N LEU A 679 20.08 -17.65 13.74
CA LEU A 679 20.17 -16.19 13.83
C LEU A 679 18.78 -15.55 13.81
N MET A 680 17.87 -15.96 12.93
CA MET A 680 16.48 -15.49 12.95
C MET A 680 15.80 -15.77 14.30
N LYS A 681 15.97 -16.96 14.87
CA LYS A 681 15.43 -17.28 16.20
C LYS A 681 16.07 -16.42 17.31
N THR A 682 17.34 -16.07 17.15
CA THR A 682 18.08 -15.21 18.10
C THR A 682 17.69 -13.74 17.98
N PHE A 683 17.32 -13.28 16.77
CA PHE A 683 16.90 -11.90 16.50
C PHE A 683 15.39 -11.67 16.52
N SER A 684 14.60 -12.73 16.66
CA SER A 684 13.15 -12.62 16.83
C SER A 684 12.84 -12.23 18.27
N VAL A 685 12.01 -11.22 18.45
CA VAL A 685 11.61 -10.73 19.77
C VAL A 685 10.76 -11.81 20.42
N ALA A 686 11.33 -12.58 21.35
CA ALA A 686 10.58 -13.54 22.14
C ALA A 686 9.63 -12.79 23.09
N ASP A 687 8.41 -13.29 23.23
CA ASP A 687 7.50 -12.82 24.25
C ASP A 687 8.02 -13.27 25.63
N ALA A 688 8.45 -12.29 26.43
CA ALA A 688 9.10 -12.54 27.73
C ALA A 688 8.25 -13.34 28.72
N SER A 689 6.91 -13.37 28.53
CA SER A 689 6.01 -14.09 29.42
C SER A 689 5.76 -15.55 29.03
N THR A 690 5.90 -15.91 27.76
CA THR A 690 5.59 -17.26 27.26
C THR A 690 6.79 -18.02 26.70
N GLY A 691 7.91 -17.34 26.43
CA GLY A 691 9.08 -17.92 25.77
C GLY A 691 8.87 -18.26 24.28
N LEU A 692 7.68 -18.01 23.75
CA LEU A 692 7.35 -18.12 22.33
C LEU A 692 7.84 -16.89 21.58
N LEU A 693 7.87 -16.97 20.25
CA LEU A 693 8.11 -15.81 19.40
C LEU A 693 6.96 -14.80 19.56
N GLY A 694 7.26 -13.51 19.62
CA GLY A 694 6.26 -12.44 19.71
C GLY A 694 5.48 -12.26 18.41
N ARG A 695 4.29 -11.65 18.49
CA ARG A 695 3.43 -11.38 17.33
C ARG A 695 4.13 -10.57 16.24
N SER A 696 4.99 -9.63 16.64
CA SER A 696 5.79 -8.80 15.74
C SER A 696 6.67 -9.61 14.79
N SER A 697 7.05 -10.83 15.18
CA SER A 697 7.86 -11.74 14.36
C SER A 697 7.02 -12.67 13.47
N TYR A 698 5.69 -12.66 13.59
CA TYR A 698 4.80 -13.62 12.92
C TYR A 698 4.92 -13.58 11.40
N LEU A 699 4.74 -12.40 10.79
CA LEU A 699 4.77 -12.26 9.33
C LEU A 699 6.16 -12.59 8.78
N ASP A 700 7.21 -12.01 9.36
CA ASP A 700 8.60 -12.26 8.95
C ASP A 700 8.94 -13.76 9.01
N CYS A 701 8.50 -14.46 10.06
CA CYS A 701 8.65 -15.90 10.20
C CYS A 701 7.91 -16.67 9.10
N VAL A 702 6.63 -16.37 8.86
CA VAL A 702 5.84 -17.08 7.86
C VAL A 702 6.38 -16.82 6.44
N VAL A 703 6.81 -15.60 6.13
CA VAL A 703 7.47 -15.25 4.85
C VAL A 703 8.76 -16.06 4.65
N GLY A 704 9.60 -16.14 5.68
CA GLY A 704 10.83 -16.94 5.64
C GLY A 704 10.54 -18.43 5.43
N GLU A 705 9.54 -18.97 6.12
CA GLU A 705 9.12 -20.37 5.99
C GLU A 705 8.52 -20.68 4.61
N VAL A 706 7.68 -19.79 4.06
CA VAL A 706 7.08 -19.94 2.73
C VAL A 706 8.14 -19.86 1.64
N SER A 707 9.06 -18.90 1.72
CA SER A 707 10.17 -18.77 0.77
C SER A 707 10.98 -20.06 0.73
N ARG A 708 11.27 -20.63 1.90
CA ARG A 708 11.96 -21.92 1.99
C ARG A 708 11.14 -23.07 1.44
N ALA A 709 9.87 -23.18 1.82
CA ALA A 709 8.97 -24.24 1.35
C ALA A 709 8.90 -24.24 -0.19
N LYS A 710 8.88 -23.04 -0.80
CA LYS A 710 8.95 -22.83 -2.25
C LYS A 710 10.25 -23.33 -2.85
N THR A 711 11.40 -22.94 -2.29
CA THR A 711 12.71 -23.41 -2.77
C THR A 711 12.89 -24.92 -2.64
N GLN A 712 12.32 -25.53 -1.59
CA GLN A 712 12.51 -26.95 -1.27
C GLN A 712 11.43 -27.86 -1.85
N GLY A 713 10.34 -27.30 -2.40
CA GLY A 713 9.17 -28.08 -2.82
C GLY A 713 8.51 -28.85 -1.67
N THR A 714 8.57 -28.33 -0.45
CA THR A 714 8.03 -28.98 0.75
C THR A 714 6.71 -28.34 1.21
N PRO A 715 5.80 -29.11 1.83
CA PRO A 715 4.54 -28.58 2.33
C PRO A 715 4.77 -27.76 3.62
N LEU A 716 3.92 -26.75 3.82
CA LEU A 716 3.94 -25.86 4.98
C LEU A 716 2.52 -25.69 5.50
N VAL A 717 2.34 -25.81 6.82
CA VAL A 717 1.04 -25.59 7.46
C VAL A 717 1.13 -24.48 8.50
N VAL A 718 0.12 -23.62 8.53
CA VAL A 718 -0.10 -22.64 9.57
C VAL A 718 -1.32 -23.07 10.40
N ALA A 719 -1.14 -23.20 11.71
CA ALA A 719 -2.21 -23.52 12.66
C ALA A 719 -2.37 -22.38 13.67
N LEU A 720 -3.57 -21.83 13.77
CA LEU A 720 -3.95 -20.84 14.78
C LEU A 720 -4.80 -21.53 15.84
N PHE A 721 -4.43 -21.35 17.10
CA PHE A 721 -5.13 -21.86 18.28
C PHE A 721 -5.68 -20.70 19.08
N GLU A 722 -6.88 -20.87 19.63
CA GLU A 722 -7.47 -19.85 20.48
C GLU A 722 -8.31 -20.42 21.60
N LEU A 723 -8.18 -19.81 22.77
CA LEU A 723 -8.99 -20.11 23.92
C LEU A 723 -10.45 -19.66 23.68
N ASP A 724 -11.38 -20.61 23.72
CA ASP A 724 -12.79 -20.31 23.54
C ASP A 724 -13.28 -19.40 24.66
N LYS A 725 -14.00 -18.33 24.30
CA LYS A 725 -14.44 -17.26 25.22
C LYS A 725 -13.27 -16.59 25.97
N GLY A 726 -12.05 -16.64 25.44
CA GLY A 726 -10.85 -16.12 26.08
C GLY A 726 -10.97 -14.65 26.53
N ASN A 727 -11.61 -13.78 25.74
CA ASN A 727 -11.82 -12.38 26.12
C ASN A 727 -12.77 -12.21 27.32
N ALA A 728 -13.81 -13.04 27.42
CA ALA A 728 -14.72 -13.02 28.57
C ALA A 728 -14.02 -13.53 29.84
N LEU A 729 -13.21 -14.59 29.68
CA LEU A 729 -12.42 -15.15 30.76
C LEU A 729 -11.34 -14.18 31.24
N MET A 730 -10.67 -13.48 30.34
CA MET A 730 -9.69 -12.44 30.67
C MET A 730 -10.32 -11.31 31.49
N ARG A 731 -11.55 -10.89 31.17
CA ARG A 731 -12.29 -9.89 31.97
C ARG A 731 -12.67 -10.40 33.36
N GLN A 732 -12.89 -11.70 33.50
CA GLN A 732 -13.30 -12.32 34.76
C GLN A 732 -12.13 -12.57 35.71
N VAL A 733 -11.02 -13.11 35.19
CA VAL A 733 -9.86 -13.54 36.00
C VAL A 733 -8.76 -12.47 36.06
N GLY A 734 -8.83 -11.46 35.19
CA GLY A 734 -7.82 -10.40 35.10
C GLY A 734 -6.60 -10.81 34.29
N GLU A 735 -5.78 -9.81 33.95
CA GLU A 735 -4.64 -9.97 33.03
C GLU A 735 -3.52 -10.84 33.62
N GLY A 736 -3.18 -10.67 34.91
CA GLY A 736 -2.08 -11.40 35.54
C GLY A 736 -2.26 -12.93 35.54
N PRO A 737 -3.40 -13.47 36.02
CA PRO A 737 -3.66 -14.91 35.94
C PRO A 737 -3.76 -15.44 34.50
N MET A 738 -4.29 -14.63 33.58
CA MET A 738 -4.34 -14.98 32.16
C MET A 738 -2.94 -15.06 31.54
N GLN A 739 -2.04 -14.15 31.91
CA GLN A 739 -0.64 -14.17 31.48
C GLN A 739 0.07 -15.44 31.96
N LYS A 740 -0.10 -15.84 33.22
CA LYS A 740 0.45 -17.10 33.75
C LYS A 740 -0.12 -18.33 33.05
N PHE A 741 -1.41 -18.30 32.70
CA PHE A 741 -2.04 -19.38 31.94
C PHE A 741 -1.44 -19.48 30.54
N MET A 742 -1.27 -18.35 29.84
CA MET A 742 -0.63 -18.32 28.53
C MET A 742 0.84 -18.74 28.58
N GLN A 743 1.55 -18.49 29.68
CA GLN A 743 2.90 -19.03 29.91
C GLN A 743 2.90 -20.56 29.92
N GLN A 744 1.97 -21.19 30.67
CA GLN A 744 1.80 -22.64 30.67
C GLN A 744 1.39 -23.17 29.29
N CYS A 745 0.58 -22.43 28.53
CA CYS A 745 0.28 -22.77 27.15
C CYS A 745 1.54 -22.75 26.28
N GLY A 746 2.41 -21.76 26.45
CA GLY A 746 3.70 -21.67 25.77
C GLY A 746 4.58 -22.89 26.00
N ASP A 747 4.75 -23.28 27.26
CA ASP A 747 5.51 -24.48 27.64
C ASP A 747 4.91 -25.76 27.05
N ALA A 748 3.58 -25.87 27.04
CA ALA A 748 2.86 -27.00 26.44
C ALA A 748 3.06 -27.07 24.91
N VAL A 749 3.12 -25.92 24.23
CA VAL A 749 3.39 -25.86 22.79
C VAL A 749 4.84 -26.24 22.51
N LEU A 750 5.81 -25.62 23.19
CA LEU A 750 7.24 -25.87 22.99
C LEU A 750 7.65 -27.33 23.26
N SER A 751 6.99 -28.00 24.19
CA SER A 751 7.20 -29.43 24.47
C SER A 751 6.58 -30.37 23.43
N THR A 752 5.69 -29.87 22.59
CA THR A 752 4.92 -30.67 21.61
C THR A 752 5.40 -30.49 20.18
N VAL A 753 5.79 -29.27 19.81
CA VAL A 753 6.29 -28.93 18.47
C VAL A 753 7.76 -29.32 18.31
N ARG A 754 8.22 -29.55 17.07
CA ARG A 754 9.62 -29.91 16.81
C ARG A 754 10.53 -28.70 17.04
N GLN A 755 11.81 -28.95 17.26
CA GLN A 755 12.82 -27.90 17.41
C GLN A 755 12.88 -26.92 16.22
N ASN A 756 12.47 -27.37 15.03
CA ASN A 756 12.45 -26.60 13.78
C ASN A 756 11.09 -25.95 13.48
N ASP A 757 10.04 -26.25 14.24
CA ASP A 757 8.72 -25.64 14.07
C ASP A 757 8.70 -24.29 14.78
N LEU A 758 7.93 -23.33 14.26
CA LEU A 758 7.81 -22.01 14.87
C LEU A 758 6.56 -21.94 15.73
N ALA A 759 6.72 -21.51 16.97
CA ALA A 759 5.61 -21.28 17.89
C ALA A 759 5.60 -19.80 18.30
N ILE A 760 4.46 -19.15 18.08
CA ILE A 760 4.31 -17.70 18.13
C ILE A 760 3.11 -17.38 19.03
N ARG A 761 3.28 -16.42 19.94
CA ARG A 761 2.14 -15.83 20.66
C ARG A 761 1.39 -14.92 19.69
N TYR A 762 0.23 -15.38 19.21
CA TYR A 762 -0.54 -14.66 18.21
C TYR A 762 -1.35 -13.51 18.83
N SER A 763 -1.89 -13.68 20.03
CA SER A 763 -2.55 -12.59 20.77
C SER A 763 -2.50 -12.86 22.28
N ALA A 764 -3.24 -12.07 23.06
CA ALA A 764 -3.37 -12.29 24.49
C ALA A 764 -4.08 -13.62 24.86
N THR A 765 -4.83 -14.24 23.93
CA THR A 765 -5.56 -15.50 24.15
C THR A 765 -5.36 -16.55 23.05
N SER A 766 -4.47 -16.29 22.10
CA SER A 766 -4.27 -17.15 20.93
C SER A 766 -2.80 -17.36 20.59
N LEU A 767 -2.52 -18.49 19.96
CA LEU A 767 -1.20 -18.97 19.60
C LEU A 767 -1.18 -19.34 18.12
N ALA A 768 -0.03 -19.19 17.47
CA ALA A 768 0.19 -19.65 16.11
C ALA A 768 1.35 -20.65 16.09
N VAL A 769 1.20 -21.70 15.30
CA VAL A 769 2.24 -22.69 15.06
C VAL A 769 2.44 -22.82 13.55
N VAL A 770 3.68 -22.65 13.11
CA VAL A 770 4.09 -22.83 11.71
C VAL A 770 4.88 -24.13 11.63
N LEU A 771 4.32 -25.09 10.89
CA LEU A 771 4.81 -26.46 10.79
C LEU A 771 5.38 -26.68 9.39
N GLY A 772 6.71 -26.70 9.29
CA GLY A 772 7.41 -27.03 8.05
C GLY A 772 7.39 -28.53 7.76
N ASP A 773 7.49 -28.91 6.48
CA ASP A 773 7.48 -30.31 6.01
C ASP A 773 6.28 -31.11 6.55
N THR A 774 5.11 -30.45 6.61
CA THR A 774 3.87 -31.01 7.14
C THR A 774 2.72 -30.72 6.20
N THR A 775 1.96 -31.75 5.80
CA THR A 775 0.76 -31.64 4.96
C THR A 775 -0.52 -31.53 5.82
N ALA A 776 -1.62 -31.08 5.24
CA ALA A 776 -2.94 -31.01 5.88
C ALA A 776 -3.42 -32.36 6.44
N GLN A 777 -3.02 -33.48 5.84
CA GLN A 777 -3.37 -34.82 6.32
C GLN A 777 -2.59 -35.20 7.59
N LYS A 778 -1.33 -34.80 7.69
CA LYS A 778 -0.44 -35.15 8.82
C LYS A 778 -0.57 -34.20 9.99
N VAL A 779 -1.07 -32.99 9.76
CA VAL A 779 -1.16 -31.95 10.81
C VAL A 779 -2.31 -32.17 11.78
N GLN A 780 -3.42 -32.77 11.33
CA GLN A 780 -4.61 -32.96 12.14
C GLN A 780 -4.36 -33.68 13.49
N PRO A 781 -3.63 -34.82 13.56
CA PRO A 781 -3.33 -35.46 14.85
C PRO A 781 -2.42 -34.60 15.75
N VAL A 782 -1.52 -33.80 15.17
CA VAL A 782 -0.63 -32.90 15.93
C VAL A 782 -1.44 -31.79 16.57
N VAL A 783 -2.30 -31.13 15.79
CA VAL A 783 -3.16 -30.04 16.25
C VAL A 783 -4.16 -30.54 17.29
N GLU A 784 -4.76 -31.71 17.10
CA GLU A 784 -5.70 -32.30 18.05
C GLU A 784 -5.02 -32.69 19.38
N LYS A 785 -3.79 -33.21 19.31
CA LYS A 785 -2.99 -33.49 20.51
C LYS A 785 -2.68 -32.20 21.28
N LEU A 786 -2.22 -31.17 20.57
CA LEU A 786 -1.84 -29.89 21.15
C LEU A 786 -3.07 -29.19 21.77
N ARG A 787 -4.22 -29.21 21.08
CA ARG A 787 -5.51 -28.73 21.59
C ARG A 787 -5.93 -29.44 22.89
N LYS A 788 -5.80 -30.77 22.96
CA LYS A 788 -6.11 -31.55 24.18
C LYS A 788 -5.16 -31.23 25.33
N GLN A 789 -3.88 -31.02 25.06
CA GLN A 789 -2.90 -30.62 26.08
C GLN A 789 -3.19 -29.23 26.61
N LEU A 790 -3.51 -28.27 25.73
CA LEU A 790 -3.90 -26.91 26.12
C LEU A 790 -5.20 -26.92 26.95
N ALA A 791 -6.19 -27.72 26.57
CA ALA A 791 -7.46 -27.86 27.30
C ALA A 791 -7.30 -28.53 28.69
N ALA A 792 -6.23 -29.29 28.91
CA ALA A 792 -5.95 -29.93 30.20
C ALA A 792 -5.32 -28.97 31.23
N LEU A 793 -4.86 -27.79 30.80
CA LEU A 793 -4.32 -26.77 31.69
C LEU A 793 -5.43 -26.16 32.54
N LYS A 794 -5.11 -25.82 33.78
CA LYS A 794 -6.08 -25.25 34.74
C LYS A 794 -5.73 -23.80 35.04
N LEU A 795 -6.76 -22.95 35.06
CA LEU A 795 -6.64 -21.63 35.65
C LEU A 795 -6.64 -21.72 37.18
N PRO A 796 -5.95 -20.82 37.90
CA PRO A 796 -5.85 -20.85 39.35
C PRO A 796 -7.20 -20.83 40.11
N GLU A 797 -8.26 -20.25 39.54
CA GLU A 797 -9.54 -20.03 40.24
C GLU A 797 -10.79 -20.54 39.47
N GLY A 798 -10.64 -21.22 38.34
CA GLY A 798 -11.76 -21.66 37.48
C GLY A 798 -12.18 -23.12 37.69
N LYS A 799 -13.47 -23.37 37.96
CA LYS A 799 -14.07 -24.73 37.97
C LYS A 799 -14.49 -25.22 36.57
N ASP A 800 -14.39 -24.39 35.54
CA ASP A 800 -14.85 -24.70 34.19
C ASP A 800 -13.77 -25.38 33.34
N SER A 801 -14.18 -26.36 32.55
CA SER A 801 -13.32 -26.99 31.54
C SER A 801 -13.01 -25.99 30.43
N LEU A 802 -11.73 -25.66 30.24
CA LEU A 802 -11.27 -24.80 29.16
C LEU A 802 -11.28 -25.56 27.83
N THR A 803 -11.69 -24.88 26.78
CA THR A 803 -11.69 -25.44 25.43
C THR A 803 -10.93 -24.53 24.49
N PHE A 804 -10.25 -25.14 23.53
CA PHE A 804 -9.51 -24.44 22.48
C PHE A 804 -10.11 -24.81 21.13
N SER A 805 -10.25 -23.79 20.29
CA SER A 805 -10.56 -23.95 18.87
C SER A 805 -9.30 -23.72 18.04
N ALA A 806 -9.16 -24.44 16.92
CA ALA A 806 -8.02 -24.31 16.03
C ALA A 806 -8.42 -24.23 14.56
N GLY A 807 -7.86 -23.26 13.85
CA GLY A 807 -7.94 -23.12 12.40
C GLY A 807 -6.61 -23.49 11.76
N VAL A 808 -6.63 -24.36 10.76
CA VAL A 808 -5.41 -24.90 10.13
C VAL A 808 -5.51 -24.73 8.63
N SER A 809 -4.45 -24.21 8.00
CA SER A 809 -4.36 -24.10 6.55
C SER A 809 -3.01 -24.59 6.04
N GLU A 810 -3.04 -25.39 4.97
CA GLU A 810 -1.84 -25.72 4.20
C GLU A 810 -1.55 -24.63 3.16
N ALA A 811 -0.30 -24.17 3.10
CA ALA A 811 0.13 -23.16 2.15
C ALA A 811 0.12 -23.72 0.72
N ALA A 812 -0.48 -22.99 -0.21
CA ALA A 812 -0.48 -23.35 -1.63
C ALA A 812 0.85 -22.93 -2.27
N VAL A 813 1.92 -23.66 -1.95
CA VAL A 813 3.27 -23.34 -2.40
C VAL A 813 3.42 -23.67 -3.89
N ARG A 814 3.26 -22.67 -4.76
CA ARG A 814 3.44 -22.80 -6.21
C ARG A 814 4.69 -22.08 -6.70
N PRO A 815 5.46 -22.63 -7.67
CA PRO A 815 6.70 -22.02 -8.16
C PRO A 815 6.51 -20.62 -8.77
N ASP A 816 5.34 -20.37 -9.36
CA ASP A 816 4.96 -19.15 -10.08
C ASP A 816 4.44 -18.02 -9.18
N TYR A 817 4.16 -18.28 -7.90
CA TYR A 817 3.55 -17.30 -7.00
C TYR A 817 4.61 -16.55 -6.18
N ASP A 818 4.41 -15.25 -5.95
CA ASP A 818 5.27 -14.51 -5.02
C ASP A 818 5.13 -15.07 -3.59
N PRO A 819 6.23 -15.21 -2.81
CA PRO A 819 6.15 -15.64 -1.42
C PRO A 819 5.15 -14.84 -0.58
N LEU A 820 5.02 -13.52 -0.79
CA LEU A 820 4.08 -12.67 -0.05
C LEU A 820 2.61 -13.01 -0.36
N ASP A 821 2.31 -13.38 -1.61
CA ASP A 821 0.96 -13.77 -2.01
C ASP A 821 0.56 -15.11 -1.36
N ILE A 822 1.49 -16.07 -1.34
CA ILE A 822 1.29 -17.37 -0.68
C ILE A 822 1.08 -17.18 0.83
N VAL A 823 1.85 -16.30 1.46
CA VAL A 823 1.72 -15.96 2.89
C VAL A 823 0.35 -15.36 3.18
N THR A 824 -0.07 -14.39 2.36
CA THR A 824 -1.37 -13.71 2.52
C THR A 824 -2.52 -14.71 2.40
N ASP A 825 -2.46 -15.59 1.40
CA ASP A 825 -3.46 -16.63 1.19
C ASP A 825 -3.54 -17.64 2.36
N VAL A 826 -2.41 -18.20 2.81
CA VAL A 826 -2.42 -19.20 3.88
C VAL A 826 -2.88 -18.62 5.22
N ILE A 827 -2.53 -17.37 5.54
CA ILE A 827 -2.97 -16.70 6.76
C ILE A 827 -4.48 -16.47 6.71
N ASN A 828 -4.99 -15.91 5.61
CA ASN A 828 -6.43 -15.66 5.46
C ASN A 828 -7.25 -16.96 5.59
N ARG A 829 -6.79 -18.05 4.95
CA ARG A 829 -7.46 -19.35 5.06
C ARG A 829 -7.38 -19.95 6.48
N ALA A 830 -6.27 -19.76 7.19
CA ALA A 830 -6.15 -20.19 8.59
C ALA A 830 -7.08 -19.40 9.52
N GLU A 831 -7.22 -18.08 9.33
CA GLU A 831 -8.13 -17.24 10.11
C GLU A 831 -9.60 -17.56 9.85
N ILE A 832 -10.00 -17.78 8.58
CA ILE A 832 -11.36 -18.21 8.25
C ILE A 832 -11.67 -19.58 8.91
N SER A 833 -10.71 -20.50 8.86
CA SER A 833 -10.84 -21.81 9.51
C SER A 833 -10.98 -21.69 11.03
N LEU A 834 -10.25 -20.75 11.64
CA LEU A 834 -10.36 -20.47 13.07
C LEU A 834 -11.73 -19.88 13.42
N GLU A 835 -12.28 -18.98 12.60
CA GLU A 835 -13.61 -18.43 12.81
C GLU A 835 -14.70 -19.53 12.77
N GLU A 836 -14.57 -20.47 11.84
CA GLU A 836 -15.46 -21.65 11.76
C GLU A 836 -15.30 -22.57 12.97
N ALA A 837 -14.07 -22.78 13.43
CA ALA A 837 -13.79 -23.56 14.63
C ALA A 837 -14.40 -22.90 15.88
N ARG A 838 -14.23 -21.58 16.04
CA ARG A 838 -14.81 -20.79 17.14
C ARG A 838 -16.33 -20.87 17.21
N LYS A 839 -17.03 -20.86 16.06
CA LYS A 839 -18.50 -21.00 16.00
C LYS A 839 -18.98 -22.35 16.52
N LYS A 840 -18.21 -23.42 16.32
CA LYS A 840 -18.51 -24.76 16.83
C LYS A 840 -18.10 -24.89 18.30
N GLY A 841 -17.03 -24.22 18.71
CA GLY A 841 -16.40 -24.35 20.02
C GLY A 841 -15.68 -25.70 20.14
N ASN A 842 -14.52 -25.71 20.79
CA ASN A 842 -13.75 -26.93 21.05
C ASN A 842 -13.43 -27.76 19.79
N ALA A 843 -13.24 -27.11 18.64
CA ALA A 843 -13.17 -27.75 17.33
C ALA A 843 -11.86 -27.47 16.59
N VAL A 844 -11.50 -28.35 15.66
CA VAL A 844 -10.39 -28.14 14.71
C VAL A 844 -10.97 -28.12 13.30
N VAL A 845 -10.67 -27.08 12.55
CA VAL A 845 -11.04 -26.95 11.13
C VAL A 845 -9.76 -26.87 10.30
N VAL A 846 -9.64 -27.76 9.32
CA VAL A 846 -8.49 -27.86 8.42
C VAL A 846 -8.93 -27.51 7.00
N ARG A 847 -8.17 -26.66 6.30
CA ARG A 847 -8.40 -26.26 4.90
C ARG A 847 -7.16 -26.37 4.02
#